data_AF-A0A3T0CS06-F1
#
_entry.id   AF-A0A3T0CS06-F1
#
_cell.length_a   1.000
_cell.length_b   1.000
_cell.length_c   1.000
_cell.angle_alpha   90.00
_cell.angle_beta   90.00
_cell.angle_gamma   90.00
#
_symmetry.space_group_name_H-M   'P 1'
#
loop_
_entity.id
_entity.type
_entity.pdbx_description
1 polymer ?
#
loop_
_entity_poly.entity_id
_entity_poly.type
_entity_poly.pdbx_seq_one_letter_code
_entity_poly.pdbx_strand_id
1 'polypeptide(L)'
;MERPNADPALEQASKQFDGALAEFARARHINPKASSLGLLEHARILMTLPGGFDVLYRRIRSLESAGIFGASDWAQPGLLQPALAKHSLREAGAVTTIVEAISELRMLAVTLGDYFHPGISAEQARHFLTQVMALNLDLLSGQLTEADRERPKQLGMIVQELYRYLISHLGYESLLDSLVTEVWRLLDQGPVQVNSICEMIDQIAKCLYDPTMKTTGNADATRLVNALFAPTPGSAEDPGLEIYEQRLTEMDDEALSSEATCFARSMHDTGLASPYHAVMLRYLRNSDQDDLIPDTLGLTMTGLDDLYCYTELVHALIDEAIYPETCQAVYGLTMMLERGSLFTSPVAQALWRQIKLRLSAETAHTLQEVFGDARPPRVFLLAGVINLLGQPLGVGQGNNPTCQSAIGLSMWAANEADYLLQVLAWAARDNEVLSRFEGQNVSSRDLKPGLVEGTPVDVDPVSLIVIPHLDRIYGEMWRRCENRDDDAHRWINPEFYGWWVSQGFRVVADIHTGEIRDYEGFIRHFYASYHPFYNGNMPVIHAQPAGIAVTDSAARFVGRHAINILRVGLSPQDEIRVYFFNPNNDSGQDWGQGITCSTRCHGEYRGEASLPIAEFTSRLYAFHYDPLELGDLSAIPEDEVARIMRLGYTSWAVSPKNNHSEGNQGTDA
;
A
#
# COMPACT_ATOMS: atom_id res chain seq x y z
N MET A 1 31.93 -8.55 42.99
CA MET A 1 31.50 -7.85 41.77
C MET A 1 30.76 -6.60 42.23
N GLU A 2 31.42 -5.46 42.10
CA GLU A 2 30.87 -4.15 42.45
C GLU A 2 29.63 -3.86 41.59
N ARG A 3 28.57 -3.34 42.22
CA ARG A 3 27.42 -2.79 41.47
C ARG A 3 27.96 -1.60 40.66
N PRO A 4 27.61 -1.45 39.37
CA PRO A 4 28.02 -0.27 38.62
C PRO A 4 27.48 0.97 39.36
N ASN A 5 28.35 1.94 39.64
CA ASN A 5 27.94 3.23 40.17
C ASN A 5 26.94 3.84 39.17
N ALA A 6 25.71 4.12 39.60
CA ALA A 6 24.71 4.74 38.75
C ALA A 6 25.20 6.13 38.33
N ASP A 7 25.05 6.47 37.05
CA ASP A 7 25.42 7.77 36.51
C ASP A 7 24.67 8.88 37.27
N PRO A 8 25.36 9.82 37.95
CA PRO A 8 24.72 10.87 38.73
C PRO A 8 23.79 11.75 37.89
N ALA A 9 24.03 11.87 36.58
CA ALA A 9 23.14 12.59 35.67
C ALA A 9 21.81 11.84 35.47
N LEU A 10 21.85 10.52 35.33
CA LEU A 10 20.65 9.67 35.20
C LEU A 10 19.82 9.68 36.49
N GLU A 11 20.47 9.60 37.66
CA GLU A 11 19.75 9.66 38.95
C GLU A 11 19.02 10.99 39.13
N GLN A 12 19.68 12.10 38.79
CA GLN A 12 19.08 13.43 38.90
C GLN A 12 17.92 13.61 37.90
N ALA A 13 18.11 13.22 36.63
CA ALA A 13 17.06 13.27 35.62
C ALA A 13 15.86 12.37 35.98
N SER A 14 16.12 11.18 36.54
CA SER A 14 15.07 10.29 37.03
C SER A 14 14.23 10.93 38.14
N LYS A 15 14.86 11.61 39.11
CA LYS A 15 14.13 12.32 40.19
C LYS A 15 13.28 13.46 39.65
N GLN A 16 13.81 14.23 38.70
CA GLN A 16 13.06 15.33 38.07
C GLN A 16 11.86 14.80 37.28
N PHE A 17 12.05 13.71 36.54
CA PHE A 17 10.97 13.03 35.83
C PHE A 17 9.88 12.50 36.78
N ASP A 18 10.26 11.82 37.87
CA ASP A 18 9.31 11.30 38.85
C ASP A 18 8.50 12.46 39.50
N GLY A 19 9.14 13.61 39.74
CA GLY A 19 8.48 14.85 40.19
C GLY A 19 7.48 15.40 39.16
N ALA A 20 7.90 15.52 37.90
CA ALA A 20 7.06 15.99 36.80
C ALA A 20 5.86 15.07 36.55
N LEU A 21 6.04 13.75 36.66
CA LEU A 21 4.97 12.76 36.54
C LEU A 21 3.93 12.93 37.65
N ALA A 22 4.37 13.11 38.90
CA ALA A 22 3.48 13.34 40.02
C ALA A 22 2.69 14.67 39.88
N GLU A 23 3.34 15.73 39.40
CA GLU A 23 2.68 17.00 39.11
C GLU A 23 1.65 16.88 37.98
N PHE A 24 2.01 16.22 36.89
CA PHE A 24 1.12 15.97 35.76
C PHE A 24 -0.09 15.14 36.18
N ALA A 25 0.10 14.06 36.93
CA ALA A 25 -1.00 13.23 37.44
C ALA A 25 -1.96 14.03 38.33
N ARG A 26 -1.44 14.88 39.22
CA ARG A 26 -2.27 15.79 40.03
C ARG A 26 -3.03 16.80 39.15
N ALA A 27 -2.37 17.38 38.16
CA ALA A 27 -2.98 18.33 37.25
C ALA A 27 -4.09 17.69 36.41
N ARG A 28 -3.89 16.45 35.92
CA ARG A 28 -4.89 15.68 35.15
C ARG A 28 -6.09 15.27 35.98
N HIS A 29 -5.90 14.95 37.25
CA HIS A 29 -7.01 14.69 38.18
C HIS A 29 -7.90 15.92 38.37
N ILE A 30 -7.33 17.13 38.32
CA ILE A 30 -8.09 18.39 38.49
C ILE A 30 -8.68 18.85 37.15
N ASN A 31 -7.91 18.75 36.07
CA ASN A 31 -8.28 19.17 34.73
C ASN A 31 -7.92 18.07 33.71
N PRO A 32 -8.91 17.36 33.13
CA PRO A 32 -8.66 16.35 32.11
C PRO A 32 -8.07 16.90 30.80
N LYS A 33 -7.84 18.22 30.66
CA LYS A 33 -7.12 18.82 29.52
C LYS A 33 -5.74 19.37 29.89
N ALA A 34 -5.21 19.03 31.07
CA ALA A 34 -3.87 19.46 31.48
C ALA A 34 -2.80 19.00 30.47
N SER A 35 -1.86 19.90 30.16
CA SER A 35 -0.80 19.68 29.17
C SER A 35 0.26 18.71 29.68
N SER A 36 0.69 17.78 28.80
CA SER A 36 1.77 16.83 29.06
C SER A 36 3.16 17.32 28.62
N LEU A 37 3.25 18.50 28.00
CA LEU A 37 4.50 19.00 27.39
C LEU A 37 5.70 19.01 28.34
N GLY A 38 5.49 19.44 29.60
CA GLY A 38 6.56 19.46 30.60
C GLY A 38 7.06 18.06 30.95
N LEU A 39 6.16 17.08 31.06
CA LEU A 39 6.51 15.68 31.33
C LEU A 39 7.23 15.04 30.12
N LEU A 40 6.76 15.31 28.91
CA LEU A 40 7.37 14.82 27.67
C LEU A 40 8.80 15.36 27.47
N GLU A 41 9.07 16.62 27.86
CA GLU A 41 10.43 17.16 27.78
C GLU A 41 11.39 16.47 28.78
N HIS A 42 10.92 16.11 29.97
CA HIS A 42 11.72 15.31 30.92
C HIS A 42 11.93 13.87 30.43
N ALA A 43 10.91 13.28 29.80
CA ALA A 43 11.05 11.97 29.15
C ALA A 43 12.09 12.01 28.03
N ARG A 44 12.07 13.06 27.19
CA ARG A 44 13.06 13.28 26.12
C ARG A 44 14.48 13.35 26.68
N ILE A 45 14.70 14.10 27.77
CA ILE A 45 16.02 14.18 28.42
C ILE A 45 16.47 12.79 28.88
N LEU A 46 15.58 12.01 29.52
CA LEU A 46 15.91 10.64 29.91
C LEU A 46 16.31 9.78 28.71
N MET A 47 15.58 9.84 27.58
CA MET A 47 15.89 9.06 26.37
C MET A 47 17.28 9.37 25.77
N THR A 48 17.88 10.52 26.08
CA THR A 48 19.25 10.86 25.63
C THR A 48 20.35 10.30 26.54
N LEU A 49 20.01 9.75 27.71
CA LEU A 49 20.97 9.24 28.68
C LEU A 49 21.07 7.71 28.62
N PRO A 50 22.28 7.13 28.78
CA PRO A 50 22.43 5.68 28.95
C PRO A 50 21.57 5.15 30.10
N GLY A 51 20.77 4.10 29.85
CA GLY A 51 19.83 3.53 30.83
C GLY A 51 18.53 4.33 31.03
N GLY A 52 18.30 5.40 30.26
CA GLY A 52 17.09 6.20 30.32
C GLY A 52 15.83 5.45 29.88
N PHE A 53 15.93 4.58 28.87
CA PHE A 53 14.82 3.73 28.43
C PHE A 53 14.39 2.75 29.54
N ASP A 54 15.32 2.14 30.28
CA ASP A 54 15.00 1.30 31.46
C ASP A 54 14.27 2.09 32.55
N VAL A 55 14.63 3.37 32.71
CA VAL A 55 13.95 4.27 33.65
C VAL A 55 12.51 4.46 33.21
N LEU A 56 12.27 4.84 31.95
CA LEU A 56 10.93 5.08 31.42
C LEU A 56 10.07 3.81 31.37
N TYR A 57 10.64 2.68 30.93
CA TYR A 57 9.98 1.38 30.86
C TYR A 57 9.38 0.99 32.22
N ARG A 58 10.13 1.15 33.31
CA ARG A 58 9.64 0.87 34.67
C ARG A 58 8.50 1.80 35.14
N ARG A 59 8.32 2.96 34.52
CA ARG A 59 7.23 3.91 34.85
C ARG A 59 6.06 3.85 33.86
N ILE A 60 6.07 2.94 32.89
CA ILE A 60 5.11 2.97 31.79
C ILE A 60 3.65 2.88 32.26
N ARG A 61 3.38 2.02 33.24
CA ARG A 61 2.05 1.89 33.86
C ARG A 61 1.61 3.19 34.54
N SER A 62 2.52 3.87 35.23
CA SER A 62 2.23 5.14 35.91
C SER A 62 2.01 6.27 34.91
N LEU A 63 2.76 6.31 33.82
CA LEU A 63 2.60 7.25 32.71
C LEU A 63 1.21 7.12 32.05
N GLU A 64 0.83 5.89 31.71
CA GLU A 64 -0.46 5.63 31.09
C GLU A 64 -1.62 5.93 32.06
N SER A 65 -1.50 5.52 33.32
CA SER A 65 -2.51 5.81 34.35
C SER A 65 -2.66 7.31 34.63
N ALA A 66 -1.60 8.09 34.42
CA ALA A 66 -1.66 9.56 34.51
C ALA A 66 -2.33 10.21 33.28
N GLY A 67 -2.64 9.43 32.24
CA GLY A 67 -3.30 9.90 31.02
C GLY A 67 -2.35 10.54 30.02
N ILE A 68 -1.11 10.06 29.90
CA ILE A 68 -0.10 10.61 28.98
C ILE A 68 -0.58 10.66 27.52
N PHE A 69 -1.37 9.67 27.11
CA PHE A 69 -1.94 9.57 25.76
C PHE A 69 -3.22 10.39 25.57
N GLY A 70 -3.78 10.99 26.63
CA GLY A 70 -4.96 11.84 26.54
C GLY A 70 -6.14 11.16 25.82
N ALA A 71 -6.72 11.85 24.84
CA ALA A 71 -7.79 11.36 23.97
C ALA A 71 -7.29 11.05 22.54
N SER A 72 -5.99 10.83 22.38
CA SER A 72 -5.38 10.49 21.08
C SER A 72 -5.47 9.00 20.79
N ASP A 73 -5.14 8.60 19.55
CA ASP A 73 -5.14 7.18 19.14
C ASP A 73 -4.17 6.33 19.96
N TRP A 74 -3.07 6.91 20.47
CA TRP A 74 -2.17 6.22 21.39
C TRP A 74 -2.85 5.75 22.69
N ALA A 75 -4.00 6.30 23.07
CA ALA A 75 -4.77 5.81 24.22
C ALA A 75 -5.42 4.45 23.96
N GLN A 76 -5.51 4.01 22.69
CA GLN A 76 -6.12 2.75 22.27
C GLN A 76 -5.08 1.88 21.56
N PRO A 77 -4.21 1.16 22.30
CA PRO A 77 -3.08 0.44 21.72
C PRO A 77 -3.49 -0.58 20.65
N GLY A 78 -4.64 -1.25 20.80
CA GLY A 78 -5.12 -2.25 19.83
C GLY A 78 -5.44 -1.71 18.44
N LEU A 79 -5.45 -0.39 18.24
CA LEU A 79 -5.81 0.28 16.99
C LEU A 79 -4.63 0.93 16.28
N LEU A 80 -3.44 0.92 16.89
CA LEU A 80 -2.27 1.57 16.32
C LEU A 80 -1.80 0.86 15.05
N GLN A 81 -1.40 1.65 14.06
CA GLN A 81 -0.96 1.17 12.75
C GLN A 81 0.57 1.28 12.62
N PRO A 82 1.30 0.19 12.33
CA PRO A 82 2.76 0.21 12.25
C PRO A 82 3.33 1.21 11.23
N ALA A 83 2.66 1.36 10.08
CA ALA A 83 3.07 2.31 9.04
C ALA A 83 3.05 3.77 9.52
N LEU A 84 2.08 4.14 10.37
CA LEU A 84 2.01 5.49 10.95
C LEU A 84 3.06 5.71 12.04
N ALA A 85 3.43 4.66 12.78
CA ALA A 85 4.47 4.74 13.80
C ALA A 85 5.84 5.08 13.19
N LYS A 86 6.17 4.52 12.00
CA LYS A 86 7.38 4.90 11.23
C LYS A 86 7.48 6.41 11.03
N HIS A 87 6.42 7.02 10.50
CA HIS A 87 6.39 8.48 10.24
C HIS A 87 6.41 9.28 11.56
N SER A 88 5.64 8.84 12.56
CA SER A 88 5.60 9.47 13.89
C SER A 88 6.96 9.49 14.59
N LEU A 89 7.76 8.45 14.39
CA LEU A 89 9.12 8.39 14.90
C LEU A 89 10.09 9.20 14.06
N ARG A 90 10.09 9.06 12.73
CA ARG A 90 11.15 9.56 11.84
C ARG A 90 10.96 10.98 11.35
N GLU A 91 9.73 11.43 11.16
CA GLU A 91 9.44 12.68 10.46
C GLU A 91 8.76 13.71 11.37
N ALA A 92 8.02 13.25 12.38
CA ALA A 92 7.25 14.15 13.22
C ALA A 92 8.11 15.03 14.14
N GLY A 93 7.47 16.05 14.71
CA GLY A 93 8.08 16.91 15.74
C GLY A 93 8.28 16.20 17.08
N ALA A 94 9.04 16.83 17.97
CA ALA A 94 9.49 16.23 19.24
C ALA A 94 8.36 15.70 20.15
N VAL A 95 7.17 16.31 20.15
CA VAL A 95 6.06 15.84 21.00
C VAL A 95 5.57 14.47 20.52
N THR A 96 5.26 14.35 19.23
CA THR A 96 4.75 13.13 18.61
C THR A 96 5.76 11.99 18.70
N THR A 97 7.04 12.24 18.37
CA THR A 97 8.09 11.21 18.44
C THR A 97 8.27 10.65 19.85
N ILE A 98 8.18 11.49 20.89
CA ILE A 98 8.35 11.04 22.28
C ILE A 98 7.11 10.30 22.79
N VAL A 99 5.92 10.70 22.36
CA VAL A 99 4.67 9.96 22.65
C VAL A 99 4.70 8.58 21.99
N GLU A 100 5.13 8.49 20.72
CA GLU A 100 5.29 7.22 20.00
C GLU A 100 6.32 6.32 20.69
N ALA A 101 7.49 6.85 21.05
CA ALA A 101 8.50 6.10 21.80
C ALA A 101 7.98 5.55 23.14
N ILE A 102 7.17 6.32 23.87
CA ILE A 102 6.51 5.85 25.10
C ILE A 102 5.47 4.77 24.76
N SER A 103 4.70 4.92 23.68
CA SER A 103 3.74 3.91 23.21
C SER A 103 4.43 2.59 22.90
N GLU A 104 5.58 2.61 22.22
CA GLU A 104 6.36 1.40 21.92
C GLU A 104 6.91 0.73 23.19
N LEU A 105 7.39 1.51 24.17
CA LEU A 105 7.77 0.97 25.47
C LEU A 105 6.59 0.32 26.21
N ARG A 106 5.36 0.84 26.06
CA ARG A 106 4.14 0.19 26.56
C ARG A 106 3.92 -1.13 25.86
N MET A 107 3.99 -1.17 24.52
CA MET A 107 3.82 -2.41 23.77
C MET A 107 4.86 -3.45 24.19
N LEU A 108 6.09 -3.03 24.50
CA LEU A 108 7.15 -3.93 24.94
C LEU A 108 6.79 -4.52 26.31
N ALA A 109 6.33 -3.68 27.23
CA ALA A 109 5.92 -4.14 28.57
C ALA A 109 4.75 -5.12 28.52
N VAL A 110 3.81 -4.92 27.60
CA VAL A 110 2.71 -5.88 27.37
C VAL A 110 3.23 -7.18 26.75
N THR A 111 4.13 -7.08 25.77
CA THR A 111 4.74 -8.23 25.07
C THR A 111 5.52 -9.14 26.01
N LEU A 112 6.24 -8.55 26.98
CA LEU A 112 7.01 -9.29 27.98
C LEU A 112 6.16 -9.80 29.16
N GLY A 113 4.89 -9.41 29.22
CA GLY A 113 3.99 -9.77 30.32
C GLY A 113 4.21 -8.96 31.62
N ASP A 114 5.10 -7.97 31.60
CA ASP A 114 5.36 -7.06 32.72
C ASP A 114 4.18 -6.11 32.98
N TYR A 115 3.35 -5.90 31.96
CA TYR A 115 2.15 -5.09 32.05
C TYR A 115 0.95 -5.75 31.36
N PHE A 116 -0.02 -6.21 32.16
CA PHE A 116 -1.30 -6.65 31.63
C PHE A 116 -2.16 -5.45 31.24
N HIS A 117 -2.40 -5.26 29.94
CA HIS A 117 -3.22 -4.17 29.42
C HIS A 117 -4.58 -4.70 28.93
N PRO A 118 -5.71 -4.08 29.31
CA PRO A 118 -7.04 -4.57 28.95
C PRO A 118 -7.39 -4.41 27.46
N GLY A 119 -6.74 -3.46 26.77
CA GLY A 119 -7.03 -3.11 25.38
C GLY A 119 -6.12 -3.73 24.32
N ILE A 120 -5.15 -4.56 24.69
CA ILE A 120 -4.29 -5.28 23.72
C ILE A 120 -3.67 -6.52 24.38
N SER A 121 -3.59 -7.64 23.65
CA SER A 121 -2.91 -8.85 24.11
C SER A 121 -1.38 -8.79 23.94
N ALA A 122 -0.65 -9.65 24.65
CA ALA A 122 0.81 -9.77 24.49
C ALA A 122 1.23 -10.18 23.07
N GLU A 123 0.41 -11.00 22.40
CA GLU A 123 0.63 -11.45 21.03
C GLU A 123 0.44 -10.29 20.02
N GLN A 124 -0.66 -9.54 20.14
CA GLN A 124 -0.91 -8.37 19.30
C GLN A 124 0.14 -7.27 19.50
N ALA A 125 0.54 -7.01 20.76
CA ALA A 125 1.59 -6.05 21.06
C ALA A 125 2.95 -6.47 20.45
N ARG A 126 3.26 -7.77 20.49
CA ARG A 126 4.45 -8.33 19.84
C ARG A 126 4.40 -8.14 18.33
N HIS A 127 3.27 -8.48 17.70
CA HIS A 127 3.08 -8.33 16.27
C HIS A 127 3.26 -6.86 15.83
N PHE A 128 2.61 -5.93 16.53
CA PHE A 128 2.74 -4.49 16.28
C PHE A 128 4.20 -4.03 16.35
N LEU A 129 4.89 -4.31 17.47
CA LEU A 129 6.29 -3.89 17.63
C LEU A 129 7.17 -4.50 16.56
N THR A 130 6.93 -5.75 16.19
CA THR A 130 7.77 -6.42 15.21
C THR A 130 7.61 -5.79 13.82
N GLN A 131 6.38 -5.39 13.43
CA GLN A 131 6.14 -4.65 12.19
C GLN A 131 6.75 -3.25 12.22
N VAL A 132 6.64 -2.52 13.34
CA VAL A 132 7.27 -1.20 13.49
C VAL A 132 8.80 -1.31 13.39
N MET A 133 9.39 -2.34 14.01
CA MET A 133 10.81 -2.66 13.91
C MET A 133 11.25 -3.04 12.51
N ALA A 134 10.45 -3.85 11.81
CA ALA A 134 10.66 -4.18 10.42
C ALA A 134 10.74 -2.92 9.52
N LEU A 135 9.82 -1.97 9.72
CA LEU A 135 9.75 -0.74 8.92
C LEU A 135 10.87 0.27 9.19
N ASN A 136 11.68 0.06 10.24
CA ASN A 136 12.74 0.96 10.70
C ASN A 136 14.08 0.23 10.96
N LEU A 137 14.26 -0.93 10.31
CA LEU A 137 15.45 -1.77 10.48
C LEU A 137 16.76 -1.08 10.10
N ASP A 138 16.72 -0.09 9.20
CA ASP A 138 17.90 0.68 8.80
C ASP A 138 18.58 1.35 10.01
N LEU A 139 17.80 1.77 11.02
CA LEU A 139 18.32 2.35 12.27
C LEU A 139 19.21 1.39 13.07
N LEU A 140 19.08 0.08 12.83
CA LEU A 140 19.79 -0.99 13.52
C LEU A 140 21.19 -1.24 12.97
N SER A 141 21.41 -0.90 11.69
CA SER A 141 22.72 -0.98 11.05
C SER A 141 23.77 -0.01 11.63
N GLY A 142 23.36 0.82 12.60
CA GLY A 142 24.25 1.69 13.37
C GLY A 142 24.62 3.01 12.69
N GLN A 143 24.23 3.23 11.43
CA GLN A 143 24.44 4.49 10.73
C GLN A 143 23.13 5.25 10.58
N LEU A 144 22.97 6.32 11.37
CA LEU A 144 21.91 7.30 11.11
C LEU A 144 22.14 7.94 9.74
N THR A 145 21.07 8.11 8.95
CA THR A 145 21.10 8.92 7.72
C THR A 145 21.43 10.38 8.04
N GLU A 146 21.85 11.17 7.05
CA GLU A 146 22.12 12.60 7.25
C GLU A 146 20.86 13.34 7.74
N ALA A 147 19.71 13.02 7.15
CA ALA A 147 18.41 13.54 7.58
C ALA A 147 18.11 13.21 9.05
N ASP A 148 18.35 11.96 9.48
CA ASP A 148 18.13 11.56 10.88
C ASP A 148 19.09 12.28 11.86
N ARG A 149 20.33 12.55 11.44
CA ARG A 149 21.33 13.26 12.24
C ARG A 149 21.00 14.74 12.43
N GLU A 150 20.43 15.38 11.42
CA GLU A 150 20.08 16.80 11.46
C GLU A 150 18.80 17.09 12.25
N ARG A 151 18.05 16.06 12.67
CA ARG A 151 16.81 16.26 13.41
C ARG A 151 17.05 17.03 14.73
N PRO A 152 16.24 18.06 15.02
CA PRO A 152 16.41 18.89 16.20
C PRO A 152 16.24 18.07 17.48
N LYS A 153 16.78 18.58 18.60
CA LYS A 153 16.66 17.96 19.94
C LYS A 153 17.15 16.50 20.04
N GLN A 154 18.05 16.08 19.15
CA GLN A 154 18.64 14.73 19.12
C GLN A 154 17.59 13.62 18.85
N LEU A 155 16.49 13.95 18.17
CA LEU A 155 15.41 12.97 17.93
C LEU A 155 15.89 11.73 17.17
N GLY A 156 16.74 11.89 16.15
CA GLY A 156 17.28 10.73 15.42
C GLY A 156 18.05 9.76 16.32
N MET A 157 18.88 10.27 17.25
CA MET A 157 19.59 9.44 18.22
C MET A 157 18.63 8.75 19.19
N ILE A 158 17.62 9.46 19.68
CA ILE A 158 16.60 8.89 20.58
C ILE A 158 15.90 7.71 19.91
N VAL A 159 15.46 7.87 18.66
CA VAL A 159 14.81 6.78 17.92
C VAL A 159 15.79 5.63 17.76
N GLN A 160 17.03 5.85 17.30
CA GLN A 160 18.00 4.75 17.18
C GLN A 160 18.24 3.98 18.50
N GLU A 161 18.37 4.67 19.63
CA GLU A 161 18.53 4.01 20.93
C GLU A 161 17.27 3.27 21.39
N LEU A 162 16.07 3.78 21.08
CA LEU A 162 14.80 3.06 21.30
C LEU A 162 14.81 1.71 20.59
N TYR A 163 15.19 1.67 19.30
CA TYR A 163 15.19 0.42 18.54
C TYR A 163 16.24 -0.57 19.05
N ARG A 164 17.43 -0.08 19.43
CA ARG A 164 18.44 -0.91 20.09
C ARG A 164 17.89 -1.50 21.40
N TYR A 165 17.16 -0.70 22.17
CA TYR A 165 16.50 -1.14 23.39
C TYR A 165 15.44 -2.21 23.10
N LEU A 166 14.52 -1.99 22.16
CA LEU A 166 13.47 -2.94 21.80
C LEU A 166 14.04 -4.29 21.35
N ILE A 167 15.08 -4.29 20.51
CA ILE A 167 15.71 -5.53 20.05
C ILE A 167 16.36 -6.32 21.18
N SER A 168 17.07 -5.63 22.07
CA SER A 168 17.74 -6.30 23.19
C SER A 168 16.76 -7.10 24.07
N HIS A 169 15.47 -6.77 24.01
CA HIS A 169 14.40 -7.44 24.73
C HIS A 169 13.58 -8.45 23.89
N LEU A 170 13.35 -8.18 22.61
CA LEU A 170 12.51 -9.03 21.75
C LEU A 170 13.26 -10.15 21.03
N GLY A 171 14.56 -9.95 20.76
CA GLY A 171 15.39 -10.88 19.98
C GLY A 171 15.27 -10.69 18.47
N TYR A 172 16.34 -11.04 17.75
CA TYR A 172 16.48 -10.83 16.31
C TYR A 172 15.73 -11.87 15.46
N GLU A 173 15.66 -13.14 15.88
CA GLU A 173 15.05 -14.22 15.09
C GLU A 173 13.55 -13.99 14.86
N SER A 174 12.79 -13.61 15.90
CA SER A 174 11.35 -13.33 15.76
C SER A 174 11.07 -12.12 14.87
N LEU A 175 12.03 -11.19 14.75
CA LEU A 175 11.90 -10.02 13.91
C LEU A 175 12.09 -10.36 12.44
N LEU A 176 13.05 -11.23 12.13
CA LEU A 176 13.30 -11.70 10.77
C LEU A 176 12.09 -12.44 10.20
N ASP A 177 11.50 -13.37 10.97
CA ASP A 177 10.36 -14.17 10.50
C ASP A 177 9.11 -13.31 10.20
N SER A 178 8.84 -12.31 11.05
CA SER A 178 7.74 -11.37 10.81
C SER A 178 8.01 -10.42 9.63
N LEU A 179 9.25 -9.95 9.46
CA LEU A 179 9.61 -9.13 8.30
C LEU A 179 9.46 -9.91 6.99
N VAL A 180 9.93 -11.16 6.97
CA VAL A 180 9.74 -12.06 5.82
C VAL A 180 8.26 -12.26 5.53
N THR A 181 7.45 -12.51 6.57
CA THR A 181 6.00 -12.66 6.42
C THR A 181 5.35 -11.40 5.85
N GLU A 182 5.78 -10.22 6.30
CA GLU A 182 5.27 -8.93 5.83
C GLU A 182 5.67 -8.66 4.37
N VAL A 183 6.92 -8.93 3.99
CA VAL A 183 7.37 -8.80 2.59
C VAL A 183 6.53 -9.69 1.68
N TRP A 184 6.29 -10.94 2.05
CA TRP A 184 5.40 -11.83 1.27
C TRP A 184 3.98 -11.28 1.18
N ARG A 185 3.42 -10.79 2.29
CA ARG A 185 2.09 -10.17 2.32
C ARG A 185 1.98 -8.98 1.37
N LEU A 186 3.04 -8.18 1.25
CA LEU A 186 3.10 -7.04 0.33
C LEU A 186 3.28 -7.49 -1.12
N LEU A 187 4.11 -8.50 -1.38
CA LEU A 187 4.30 -9.06 -2.73
C LEU A 187 3.03 -9.69 -3.30
N ASP A 188 2.21 -10.34 -2.46
CA ASP A 188 0.93 -10.94 -2.85
C ASP A 188 -0.07 -9.89 -3.38
N GLN A 189 0.09 -8.62 -2.99
CA GLN A 189 -0.70 -7.49 -3.49
C GLN A 189 -0.27 -7.04 -4.90
N GLY A 190 0.82 -7.59 -5.44
CA GLY A 190 1.33 -7.29 -6.79
C GLY A 190 1.55 -5.80 -7.08
N PRO A 191 2.24 -5.04 -6.20
CA PRO A 191 2.40 -3.61 -6.39
C PRO A 191 3.28 -3.28 -7.60
N VAL A 192 2.93 -2.20 -8.31
CA VAL A 192 3.74 -1.64 -9.40
C VAL A 192 5.02 -1.00 -8.84
N GLN A 193 4.91 -0.31 -7.71
CA GLN A 193 6.03 0.30 -7.01
C GLN A 193 6.58 -0.65 -5.94
N VAL A 194 7.82 -1.10 -6.09
CA VAL A 194 8.44 -2.14 -5.23
C VAL A 194 9.61 -1.64 -4.39
N ASN A 195 9.99 -0.36 -4.50
CA ASN A 195 11.20 0.16 -3.84
C ASN A 195 11.24 -0.10 -2.32
N SER A 196 10.14 0.17 -1.62
CA SER A 196 10.05 -0.07 -0.17
C SER A 196 10.17 -1.56 0.18
N ILE A 197 9.68 -2.45 -0.69
CA ILE A 197 9.81 -3.90 -0.54
C ILE A 197 11.26 -4.32 -0.74
N CYS A 198 11.93 -3.79 -1.76
CA CYS A 198 13.36 -4.03 -1.98
C CYS A 198 14.19 -3.54 -0.80
N GLU A 199 13.91 -2.36 -0.26
CA GLU A 199 14.57 -1.86 0.96
C GLU A 199 14.38 -2.80 2.15
N MET A 200 13.19 -3.39 2.33
CA MET A 200 12.95 -4.39 3.38
C MET A 200 13.78 -5.67 3.15
N ILE A 201 13.90 -6.12 1.90
CA ILE A 201 14.73 -7.28 1.53
C ILE A 201 16.22 -6.99 1.76
N ASP A 202 16.69 -5.77 1.51
CA ASP A 202 18.06 -5.36 1.84
C ASP A 202 18.34 -5.49 3.35
N GLN A 203 17.35 -5.17 4.18
CA GLN A 203 17.48 -5.35 5.63
C GLN A 203 17.46 -6.84 6.03
N ILE A 204 16.63 -7.66 5.38
CA ILE A 204 16.66 -9.13 5.53
C ILE A 204 18.07 -9.64 5.21
N ALA A 205 18.65 -9.22 4.08
CA ALA A 205 19.99 -9.63 3.64
C ALA A 205 21.07 -9.25 4.66
N LYS A 206 21.06 -8.00 5.16
CA LYS A 206 21.99 -7.55 6.21
C LYS A 206 21.90 -8.41 7.46
N CYS A 207 20.69 -8.79 7.88
CA CYS A 207 20.48 -9.63 9.06
C CYS A 207 20.92 -11.08 8.83
N LEU A 208 20.61 -11.66 7.67
CA LEU A 208 20.96 -13.05 7.34
C LEU A 208 22.47 -13.27 7.25
N TYR A 209 23.22 -12.29 6.74
CA TYR A 209 24.65 -12.41 6.51
C TYR A 209 25.52 -11.72 7.58
N ASP A 210 24.93 -11.22 8.67
CA ASP A 210 25.71 -10.66 9.78
C ASP A 210 26.44 -11.78 10.56
N PRO A 211 27.78 -11.80 10.57
CA PRO A 211 28.56 -12.84 11.25
C PRO A 211 28.43 -12.83 12.78
N THR A 212 27.90 -11.74 13.36
CA THR A 212 27.64 -11.61 14.79
C THR A 212 26.27 -12.13 15.19
N MET A 213 25.35 -12.25 14.23
CA MET A 213 24.01 -12.78 14.46
C MET A 213 24.00 -14.29 14.21
N LYS A 214 23.51 -15.06 15.20
CA LYS A 214 23.16 -16.47 14.99
C LYS A 214 21.74 -16.50 14.46
N THR A 215 21.58 -16.54 13.15
CA THR A 215 20.28 -16.79 12.52
C THR A 215 20.24 -18.26 12.07
N THR A 216 19.22 -19.01 12.48
CA THR A 216 18.91 -20.29 11.80
C THR A 216 18.36 -19.97 10.43
N GLY A 217 18.94 -20.54 9.36
CA GLY A 217 18.57 -20.24 7.98
C GLY A 217 17.06 -20.37 7.74
N ASN A 218 16.40 -19.23 7.55
CA ASN A 218 15.01 -19.16 7.12
C ASN A 218 14.99 -19.23 5.58
N ALA A 219 14.52 -20.34 5.03
CA ALA A 219 14.51 -20.60 3.58
C ALA A 219 13.71 -19.53 2.80
N ASP A 220 12.63 -19.00 3.38
CA ASP A 220 11.85 -17.93 2.76
C ASP A 220 12.62 -16.61 2.75
N ALA A 221 13.39 -16.33 3.80
CA ALA A 221 14.27 -15.17 3.87
C ALA A 221 15.37 -15.24 2.79
N THR A 222 16.04 -16.39 2.67
CA THR A 222 17.04 -16.63 1.62
C THR A 222 16.42 -16.51 0.23
N ARG A 223 15.20 -17.01 0.02
CA ARG A 223 14.49 -16.91 -1.26
C ARG A 223 14.21 -15.46 -1.66
N LEU A 224 13.77 -14.61 -0.72
CA LEU A 224 13.57 -13.18 -0.98
C LEU A 224 14.87 -12.46 -1.33
N VAL A 225 15.94 -12.73 -0.59
CA VAL A 225 17.26 -12.13 -0.84
C VAL A 225 17.84 -12.57 -2.17
N ASN A 226 17.75 -13.86 -2.50
CA ASN A 226 18.22 -14.37 -3.78
C ASN A 226 17.46 -13.74 -4.94
N ALA A 227 16.16 -13.46 -4.81
CA ALA A 227 15.38 -12.84 -5.89
C ALA A 227 15.95 -11.47 -6.35
N LEU A 228 16.61 -10.73 -5.46
CA LEU A 228 17.26 -9.45 -5.79
C LEU A 228 18.74 -9.59 -6.13
N PHE A 229 19.48 -10.41 -5.38
CA PHE A 229 20.94 -10.40 -5.38
C PHE A 229 21.60 -11.61 -6.03
N ALA A 230 20.89 -12.73 -6.15
CA ALA A 230 21.41 -13.97 -6.72
C ALA A 230 20.28 -14.84 -7.31
N PRO A 231 19.49 -14.33 -8.26
CA PRO A 231 18.33 -15.06 -8.81
C PRO A 231 18.74 -16.32 -9.59
N THR A 232 20.01 -16.45 -9.95
CA THR A 232 20.53 -17.50 -10.82
C THR A 232 21.93 -17.98 -10.39
N PRO A 233 22.39 -19.16 -10.87
CA PRO A 233 23.77 -19.59 -10.64
C PRO A 233 24.83 -18.61 -11.16
N GLY A 234 24.63 -17.96 -12.31
CA GLY A 234 25.59 -16.98 -12.82
C GLY A 234 25.72 -15.72 -11.95
N SER A 235 24.64 -15.33 -11.28
CA SER A 235 24.60 -14.21 -10.31
C SER A 235 24.85 -14.64 -8.86
N ALA A 236 25.24 -15.89 -8.62
CA ALA A 236 25.59 -16.37 -7.28
C ALA A 236 26.66 -15.48 -6.65
N GLU A 237 26.55 -15.31 -5.32
CA GLU A 237 27.37 -14.41 -4.50
C GLU A 237 27.31 -12.91 -4.81
N ASP A 238 26.33 -12.47 -5.62
CA ASP A 238 26.14 -11.07 -6.03
C ASP A 238 27.44 -10.45 -6.60
N PRO A 239 27.92 -10.93 -7.77
CA PRO A 239 29.25 -10.58 -8.29
C PRO A 239 29.33 -9.14 -8.82
N GLY A 240 28.20 -8.44 -8.90
CA GLY A 240 28.05 -7.16 -9.58
C GLY A 240 27.78 -7.31 -11.07
N LEU A 241 27.15 -6.29 -11.65
CA LEU A 241 26.61 -6.33 -13.03
C LEU A 241 27.68 -6.56 -14.10
N GLU A 242 28.86 -5.92 -13.96
CA GLU A 242 29.95 -6.04 -14.94
C GLU A 242 30.54 -7.47 -14.98
N ILE A 243 30.74 -8.08 -13.81
CA ILE A 243 31.27 -9.44 -13.71
C ILE A 243 30.21 -10.44 -14.20
N TYR A 244 28.95 -10.21 -13.87
CA TYR A 244 27.86 -11.04 -14.37
C TYR A 244 27.76 -11.01 -15.91
N GLU A 245 27.87 -9.84 -16.55
CA GLU A 245 27.88 -9.73 -18.01
C GLU A 245 29.07 -10.47 -18.65
N GLN A 246 30.24 -10.48 -18.00
CA GLN A 246 31.38 -11.29 -18.43
C GLN A 246 31.07 -12.79 -18.33
N ARG A 247 30.46 -13.24 -17.24
CA ARG A 247 30.06 -14.65 -17.05
C ARG A 247 29.10 -15.11 -18.16
N LEU A 248 28.14 -14.27 -18.56
CA LEU A 248 27.22 -14.59 -19.66
C LEU A 248 27.96 -14.86 -20.98
N THR A 249 29.05 -14.14 -21.25
CA THR A 249 29.86 -14.33 -22.46
C THR A 249 30.64 -15.65 -22.47
N GLU A 250 30.90 -16.22 -21.29
CA GLU A 250 31.62 -17.49 -21.12
C GLU A 250 30.68 -18.71 -21.08
N MET A 251 29.37 -18.50 -20.91
CA MET A 251 28.37 -19.57 -20.90
C MET A 251 28.22 -20.19 -22.29
N ASP A 252 28.05 -21.51 -22.33
CA ASP A 252 27.59 -22.20 -23.53
C ASP A 252 26.05 -22.14 -23.64
N ASP A 253 25.50 -22.62 -24.75
CA ASP A 253 24.07 -22.55 -25.03
C ASP A 253 23.22 -23.26 -23.96
N GLU A 254 23.72 -24.36 -23.39
CA GLU A 254 23.02 -25.11 -22.34
C GLU A 254 23.02 -24.34 -21.00
N ALA A 255 24.16 -23.77 -20.62
CA ALA A 255 24.27 -22.93 -19.45
C ALA A 255 23.38 -21.67 -19.56
N LEU A 256 23.37 -21.02 -20.73
CA LEU A 256 22.56 -19.83 -20.97
C LEU A 256 21.05 -20.11 -20.92
N SER A 257 20.61 -21.25 -21.47
CA SER A 257 19.21 -21.70 -21.38
C SER A 257 18.82 -22.06 -19.93
N SER A 258 19.72 -22.70 -19.18
CA SER A 258 19.52 -22.96 -17.75
C SER A 258 19.42 -21.66 -16.95
N GLU A 259 20.25 -20.67 -17.26
CA GLU A 259 20.25 -19.34 -16.63
C GLU A 259 18.91 -18.63 -16.88
N ALA A 260 18.43 -18.61 -18.13
CA ALA A 260 17.13 -18.07 -18.51
C ALA A 260 15.98 -18.69 -17.70
N THR A 261 15.97 -20.03 -17.57
CA THR A 261 14.95 -20.75 -16.80
C THR A 261 14.99 -20.37 -15.31
N CYS A 262 16.17 -20.14 -14.74
CA CYS A 262 16.31 -19.74 -13.34
C CYS A 262 15.76 -18.33 -13.10
N PHE A 263 16.02 -17.39 -14.03
CA PHE A 263 15.44 -16.04 -13.97
C PHE A 263 13.92 -16.05 -13.98
N ALA A 264 13.32 -16.82 -14.90
CA ALA A 264 11.87 -16.96 -15.00
C ALA A 264 11.28 -17.45 -13.67
N ARG A 265 11.84 -18.52 -13.10
CA ARG A 265 11.39 -19.07 -11.81
C ARG A 265 11.48 -18.04 -10.69
N SER A 266 12.65 -17.42 -10.50
CA SER A 266 12.85 -16.40 -9.46
C SER A 266 11.85 -15.25 -9.57
N MET A 267 11.58 -14.81 -10.81
CA MET A 267 10.68 -13.71 -11.09
C MET A 267 9.22 -14.08 -10.84
N HIS A 268 8.75 -15.23 -11.32
CA HIS A 268 7.37 -15.69 -11.09
C HIS A 268 7.10 -16.04 -9.63
N ASP A 269 8.10 -16.55 -8.91
CA ASP A 269 7.98 -16.92 -7.49
C ASP A 269 7.81 -15.72 -6.56
N THR A 270 8.24 -14.53 -6.97
CA THR A 270 8.29 -13.32 -6.12
C THR A 270 7.55 -12.13 -6.72
N GLY A 271 7.44 -12.05 -8.04
CA GLY A 271 7.08 -10.83 -8.80
C GLY A 271 8.12 -9.72 -8.72
N LEU A 272 9.35 -10.03 -8.34
CA LEU A 272 10.47 -9.09 -8.36
C LEU A 272 11.40 -9.43 -9.50
N ALA A 273 11.89 -8.39 -10.19
CA ALA A 273 12.98 -8.53 -11.14
C ALA A 273 14.24 -7.86 -10.58
N SER A 274 15.35 -8.58 -10.66
CA SER A 274 16.67 -8.10 -10.28
C SER A 274 17.30 -7.27 -11.40
N PRO A 275 18.23 -6.35 -11.11
CA PRO A 275 19.15 -5.79 -12.09
C PRO A 275 19.81 -6.84 -13.02
N TYR A 276 20.05 -8.05 -12.52
CA TYR A 276 20.60 -9.16 -13.32
C TYR A 276 19.65 -9.62 -14.44
N HIS A 277 18.32 -9.59 -14.23
CA HIS A 277 17.34 -9.87 -15.28
C HIS A 277 17.46 -8.86 -16.43
N ALA A 278 17.65 -7.59 -16.10
CA ALA A 278 17.81 -6.53 -17.11
C ALA A 278 19.11 -6.72 -17.91
N VAL A 279 20.22 -7.07 -17.24
CA VAL A 279 21.49 -7.38 -17.92
C VAL A 279 21.33 -8.58 -18.85
N MET A 280 20.68 -9.66 -18.39
CA MET A 280 20.43 -10.85 -19.20
C MET A 280 19.68 -10.53 -20.49
N LEU A 281 18.52 -9.85 -20.41
CA LEU A 281 17.74 -9.52 -21.60
C LEU A 281 18.52 -8.64 -22.58
N ARG A 282 19.26 -7.65 -22.08
CA ARG A 282 20.09 -6.80 -22.94
C ARG A 282 21.25 -7.57 -23.57
N TYR A 283 21.86 -8.51 -22.85
CA TYR A 283 22.88 -9.40 -23.40
C TYR A 283 22.32 -10.25 -24.55
N LEU A 284 21.14 -10.86 -24.36
CA LEU A 284 20.47 -11.65 -25.41
C LEU A 284 20.20 -10.80 -26.67
N ARG A 285 19.65 -9.59 -26.47
CA ARG A 285 19.38 -8.60 -27.53
C ARG A 285 20.63 -8.19 -28.33
N ASN A 286 21.78 -8.13 -27.67
CA ASN A 286 23.04 -7.70 -28.28
C ASN A 286 23.86 -8.84 -28.89
N SER A 287 23.51 -10.10 -28.60
CA SER A 287 24.30 -11.28 -28.95
C SER A 287 23.61 -12.21 -29.96
N ASP A 288 22.54 -11.74 -30.62
CA ASP A 288 21.69 -12.52 -31.54
C ASP A 288 21.10 -13.80 -30.91
N GLN A 289 20.86 -13.78 -29.59
CA GLN A 289 20.28 -14.89 -28.81
C GLN A 289 18.82 -14.59 -28.40
N ASP A 290 18.10 -13.85 -29.24
CA ASP A 290 16.71 -13.41 -29.00
C ASP A 290 15.75 -14.59 -28.74
N ASP A 291 16.06 -15.78 -29.27
CA ASP A 291 15.26 -17.00 -29.09
C ASP A 291 15.12 -17.43 -27.61
N LEU A 292 16.01 -16.98 -26.72
CA LEU A 292 15.95 -17.24 -25.27
C LEU A 292 15.18 -16.18 -24.47
N ILE A 293 14.73 -15.09 -25.10
CA ILE A 293 13.93 -14.05 -24.42
C ILE A 293 12.64 -14.65 -23.82
N PRO A 294 11.84 -15.45 -24.57
CA PRO A 294 10.63 -16.04 -24.00
C PRO A 294 10.89 -16.95 -22.80
N ASP A 295 12.00 -17.72 -22.83
CA ASP A 295 12.41 -18.59 -21.73
C ASP A 295 12.83 -17.80 -20.50
N THR A 296 13.54 -16.67 -20.70
CA THR A 296 13.98 -15.78 -19.61
C THR A 296 12.80 -15.10 -18.93
N LEU A 297 11.78 -14.72 -19.71
CA LEU A 297 10.53 -14.16 -19.20
C LEU A 297 9.59 -15.25 -18.61
N GLY A 298 9.80 -16.51 -18.99
CA GLY A 298 8.96 -17.63 -18.57
C GLY A 298 7.55 -17.59 -19.18
N LEU A 299 7.45 -17.26 -20.47
CA LEU A 299 6.16 -17.06 -21.12
C LEU A 299 5.42 -18.38 -21.37
N THR A 300 4.11 -18.35 -21.12
CA THR A 300 3.16 -19.38 -21.54
C THR A 300 2.78 -19.21 -23.01
N MET A 301 1.95 -20.11 -23.54
CA MET A 301 1.44 -20.00 -24.92
C MET A 301 0.77 -18.65 -25.20
N THR A 302 0.07 -18.06 -24.23
CA THR A 302 -0.56 -16.74 -24.39
C THR A 302 0.49 -15.66 -24.60
N GLY A 303 1.51 -15.62 -23.74
CA GLY A 303 2.61 -14.65 -23.84
C GLY A 303 3.48 -14.85 -25.08
N LEU A 304 3.71 -16.11 -25.48
CA LEU A 304 4.42 -16.45 -26.71
C LEU A 304 3.69 -15.93 -27.95
N ASP A 305 2.39 -16.16 -28.05
CA ASP A 305 1.59 -15.66 -29.18
C ASP A 305 1.63 -14.12 -29.25
N ASP A 306 1.50 -13.43 -28.11
CA ASP A 306 1.56 -11.96 -28.04
C ASP A 306 2.96 -11.43 -28.46
N LEU A 307 4.03 -12.09 -27.99
CA LEU A 307 5.41 -11.74 -28.35
C LEU A 307 5.69 -11.98 -29.84
N TYR A 308 5.32 -13.13 -30.39
CA TYR A 308 5.61 -13.45 -31.79
C TYR A 308 4.77 -12.63 -32.77
N CYS A 309 3.56 -12.21 -32.39
CA CYS A 309 2.78 -11.27 -33.18
C CYS A 309 3.42 -9.87 -33.24
N TYR A 310 4.16 -9.46 -32.20
CA TYR A 310 4.66 -8.10 -32.02
C TYR A 310 6.16 -8.03 -31.67
N THR A 311 6.97 -8.95 -32.21
CA THR A 311 8.38 -9.13 -31.84
C THR A 311 9.19 -7.84 -31.89
N GLU A 312 9.09 -7.07 -32.99
CA GLU A 312 9.80 -5.79 -33.13
C GLU A 312 9.41 -4.76 -32.07
N LEU A 313 8.14 -4.75 -31.64
CA LEU A 313 7.70 -3.86 -30.57
C LEU A 313 8.24 -4.31 -29.23
N VAL A 314 8.18 -5.61 -28.92
CA VAL A 314 8.72 -6.17 -27.67
C VAL A 314 10.22 -5.90 -27.57
N HIS A 315 10.97 -6.15 -28.65
CA HIS A 315 12.39 -5.84 -28.74
C HIS A 315 12.65 -4.35 -28.49
N ALA A 316 11.90 -3.46 -29.13
CA ALA A 316 12.05 -2.02 -28.91
C ALA A 316 11.70 -1.59 -27.46
N LEU A 317 10.72 -2.24 -26.81
CA LEU A 317 10.41 -1.99 -25.39
C LEU A 317 11.56 -2.43 -24.49
N ILE A 318 12.17 -3.59 -24.75
CA ILE A 318 13.37 -4.05 -24.02
C ILE A 318 14.50 -3.02 -24.19
N ASP A 319 14.79 -2.63 -25.42
CA ASP A 319 15.92 -1.77 -25.76
C ASP A 319 15.78 -0.36 -25.14
N GLU A 320 14.55 0.19 -25.11
CA GLU A 320 14.27 1.57 -24.68
C GLU A 320 13.84 1.72 -23.21
N ALA A 321 13.41 0.65 -22.53
CA ALA A 321 12.85 0.73 -21.18
C ALA A 321 13.55 -0.16 -20.14
N ILE A 322 14.18 -1.27 -20.54
CA ILE A 322 14.74 -2.24 -19.60
C ILE A 322 16.22 -1.97 -19.38
N TYR A 323 16.52 -1.51 -18.17
CA TYR A 323 17.85 -1.22 -17.65
C TYR A 323 17.93 -1.68 -16.19
N PRO A 324 19.15 -1.83 -15.61
CA PRO A 324 19.29 -2.14 -14.19
C PRO A 324 18.47 -1.22 -13.27
N GLU A 325 18.42 0.08 -13.58
CA GLU A 325 17.69 1.10 -12.80
C GLU A 325 16.16 1.00 -12.96
N THR A 326 15.68 0.26 -13.96
CA THR A 326 14.26 0.04 -14.27
C THR A 326 13.93 -1.44 -14.33
N CYS A 327 14.71 -2.29 -13.65
CA CYS A 327 14.67 -3.75 -13.79
C CYS A 327 13.28 -4.37 -13.53
N GLN A 328 12.46 -3.76 -12.66
CA GLN A 328 11.09 -4.21 -12.43
C GLN A 328 10.24 -4.25 -13.71
N ALA A 329 10.57 -3.44 -14.73
CA ALA A 329 9.95 -3.48 -16.06
C ALA A 329 10.05 -4.84 -16.76
N VAL A 330 10.99 -5.71 -16.36
CA VAL A 330 11.05 -7.09 -16.88
C VAL A 330 9.83 -7.89 -16.44
N TYR A 331 9.45 -7.82 -15.16
CA TYR A 331 8.24 -8.48 -14.68
C TYR A 331 6.98 -7.81 -15.24
N GLY A 332 6.97 -6.48 -15.33
CA GLY A 332 5.91 -5.75 -16.03
C GLY A 332 5.69 -6.21 -17.47
N LEU A 333 6.78 -6.36 -18.24
CA LEU A 333 6.74 -6.84 -19.64
C LEU A 333 6.21 -8.27 -19.71
N THR A 334 6.72 -9.14 -18.84
CA THR A 334 6.27 -10.54 -18.74
C THR A 334 4.76 -10.61 -18.53
N MET A 335 4.26 -9.91 -17.51
CA MET A 335 2.83 -9.94 -17.19
C MET A 335 1.97 -9.23 -18.24
N MET A 336 2.49 -8.19 -18.91
CA MET A 336 1.79 -7.54 -20.01
C MET A 336 1.54 -8.51 -21.17
N LEU A 337 2.54 -9.35 -21.50
CA LEU A 337 2.45 -10.38 -22.54
C LEU A 337 1.56 -11.55 -22.11
N GLU A 338 1.67 -12.04 -20.86
CA GLU A 338 0.80 -13.11 -20.33
C GLU A 338 -0.68 -12.76 -20.37
N ARG A 339 -0.99 -11.47 -20.27
CA ARG A 339 -2.36 -10.94 -20.38
C ARG A 339 -2.86 -10.83 -21.83
N GLY A 340 -2.00 -11.03 -22.82
CA GLY A 340 -2.33 -10.82 -24.23
C GLY A 340 -2.64 -9.35 -24.54
N SER A 341 -1.95 -8.41 -23.86
CA SER A 341 -2.31 -6.99 -23.93
C SER A 341 -2.14 -6.41 -25.34
N LEU A 342 -1.27 -6.99 -26.18
CA LEU A 342 -1.02 -6.48 -27.54
C LEU A 342 -2.02 -7.02 -28.58
N PHE A 343 -2.85 -8.03 -28.25
CA PHE A 343 -3.93 -8.49 -29.12
C PHE A 343 -4.94 -7.37 -29.45
N THR A 344 -5.03 -6.35 -28.60
CA THR A 344 -5.72 -5.10 -28.92
C THR A 344 -4.81 -4.20 -29.75
N SER A 345 -4.93 -4.30 -31.09
CA SER A 345 -4.06 -3.59 -32.06
C SER A 345 -3.79 -2.08 -31.75
N PRO A 346 -4.77 -1.27 -31.29
CA PRO A 346 -4.51 0.11 -30.86
C PRO A 346 -3.44 0.26 -29.75
N VAL A 347 -3.34 -0.71 -28.83
CA VAL A 347 -2.35 -0.71 -27.74
C VAL A 347 -0.93 -0.76 -28.32
N ALA A 348 -0.68 -1.68 -29.26
CA ALA A 348 0.63 -1.78 -29.93
C ALA A 348 1.03 -0.48 -30.64
N GLN A 349 0.08 0.18 -31.32
CA GLN A 349 0.33 1.47 -31.97
C GLN A 349 0.60 2.59 -30.96
N ALA A 350 -0.14 2.60 -29.85
CA ALA A 350 0.04 3.56 -28.77
C ALA A 350 1.39 3.38 -28.06
N LEU A 351 1.88 2.15 -27.89
CA LEU A 351 3.20 1.86 -27.34
C LEU A 351 4.33 2.35 -28.24
N TRP A 352 4.22 2.20 -29.57
CA TRP A 352 5.16 2.83 -30.51
C TRP A 352 5.21 4.35 -30.38
N ARG A 353 4.07 4.98 -30.06
CA ARG A 353 4.04 6.41 -29.72
C ARG A 353 4.73 6.67 -28.39
N GLN A 354 4.53 5.84 -27.35
CA GLN A 354 5.19 6.03 -26.06
C GLN A 354 6.71 5.92 -26.14
N ILE A 355 7.22 4.97 -26.91
CA ILE A 355 8.67 4.84 -27.18
C ILE A 355 9.24 6.16 -27.72
N LYS A 356 8.49 6.85 -28.58
CA LYS A 356 8.91 8.08 -29.27
C LYS A 356 8.41 9.36 -28.57
N LEU A 357 7.80 9.25 -27.38
CA LEU A 357 7.14 10.37 -26.73
C LEU A 357 8.16 11.43 -26.32
N ARG A 358 7.89 12.67 -26.72
CA ARG A 358 8.66 13.84 -26.27
C ARG A 358 7.98 14.43 -25.05
N LEU A 359 8.65 14.36 -23.91
CA LEU A 359 8.14 14.91 -22.66
C LEU A 359 8.16 16.44 -22.69
N SER A 360 7.20 17.04 -22.00
CA SER A 360 7.27 18.46 -21.65
C SER A 360 8.45 18.71 -20.70
N ALA A 361 8.93 19.95 -20.62
CA ALA A 361 10.03 20.30 -19.70
C ALA A 361 9.65 20.05 -18.24
N GLU A 362 8.39 20.29 -17.88
CA GLU A 362 7.84 20.10 -16.55
C GLU A 362 7.78 18.61 -16.18
N THR A 363 7.21 17.78 -17.06
CA THR A 363 7.17 16.33 -16.88
C THR A 363 8.57 15.73 -16.75
N ALA A 364 9.52 16.18 -17.58
CA ALA A 364 10.90 15.71 -17.52
C ALA A 364 11.56 16.08 -16.19
N HIS A 365 11.33 17.30 -15.69
CA HIS A 365 11.84 17.75 -14.40
C HIS A 365 11.24 16.94 -13.25
N THR A 366 9.92 16.77 -13.20
CA THR A 366 9.23 16.00 -12.16
C THR A 366 9.73 14.56 -12.07
N LEU A 367 9.89 13.89 -13.22
CA LEU A 367 10.43 12.53 -13.25
C LEU A 367 11.90 12.47 -12.79
N GLN A 368 12.72 13.46 -13.17
CA GLN A 368 14.13 13.52 -12.75
C GLN A 368 14.25 13.79 -11.24
N GLU A 369 13.36 14.61 -10.67
CA GLU A 369 13.34 14.91 -9.24
C GLU A 369 12.99 13.67 -8.40
N VAL A 370 12.04 12.84 -8.86
CA VAL A 370 11.57 11.67 -8.10
C VAL A 370 12.42 10.41 -8.38
N PHE A 371 12.79 10.16 -9.63
CA PHE A 371 13.47 8.91 -10.04
C PHE A 371 14.97 9.09 -10.35
N GLY A 372 15.48 10.32 -10.25
CA GLY A 372 16.88 10.63 -10.51
C GLY A 372 17.25 10.78 -11.99
N ASP A 373 18.55 10.86 -12.26
CA ASP A 373 19.12 11.18 -13.58
C ASP A 373 19.99 10.07 -14.17
N ALA A 374 20.00 8.88 -13.57
CA ALA A 374 20.74 7.71 -14.06
C ALA A 374 20.33 7.30 -15.48
N ARG A 375 19.06 7.55 -15.85
CA ARG A 375 18.52 7.38 -17.21
C ARG A 375 17.72 8.62 -17.62
N PRO A 376 17.54 8.86 -18.94
CA PRO A 376 16.65 9.91 -19.40
C PRO A 376 15.23 9.72 -18.83
N PRO A 377 14.51 10.77 -18.41
CA PRO A 377 13.18 10.68 -17.80
C PRO A 377 12.15 9.83 -18.58
N ARG A 378 12.24 9.83 -19.91
CA ARG A 378 11.36 9.01 -20.77
C ARG A 378 11.49 7.51 -20.50
N VAL A 379 12.67 7.04 -20.08
CA VAL A 379 12.94 5.62 -19.81
C VAL A 379 12.18 5.18 -18.56
N PHE A 380 12.25 5.97 -17.48
CA PHE A 380 11.45 5.74 -16.28
C PHE A 380 9.96 5.76 -16.56
N LEU A 381 9.48 6.71 -17.37
CA LEU A 381 8.08 6.76 -17.75
C LEU A 381 7.64 5.54 -18.56
N LEU A 382 8.43 5.10 -19.54
CA LEU A 382 8.13 3.93 -20.36
C LEU A 382 8.18 2.64 -19.54
N ALA A 383 9.14 2.51 -18.62
CA ALA A 383 9.17 1.41 -17.65
C ALA A 383 7.92 1.38 -16.75
N GLY A 384 7.48 2.56 -16.28
CA GLY A 384 6.23 2.71 -15.54
C GLY A 384 5.00 2.27 -16.34
N VAL A 385 4.94 2.62 -17.63
CA VAL A 385 3.88 2.14 -18.55
C VAL A 385 3.86 0.63 -18.64
N ILE A 386 5.01 0.00 -18.86
CA ILE A 386 5.13 -1.46 -18.97
C ILE A 386 4.66 -2.12 -17.66
N ASN A 387 5.12 -1.63 -16.50
CA ASN A 387 4.71 -2.16 -15.21
C ASN A 387 3.21 -2.04 -14.96
N LEU A 388 2.61 -0.88 -15.27
CA LEU A 388 1.20 -0.63 -15.09
C LEU A 388 0.33 -1.54 -15.97
N LEU A 389 0.69 -1.70 -17.24
CA LEU A 389 -0.04 -2.58 -18.16
C LEU A 389 0.09 -4.07 -17.77
N GLY A 390 1.24 -4.47 -17.22
CA GLY A 390 1.43 -5.82 -16.69
C GLY A 390 0.69 -6.06 -15.37
N GLN A 391 0.60 -5.04 -14.52
CA GLN A 391 0.07 -5.16 -13.15
C GLN A 391 -0.95 -4.05 -12.84
N PRO A 392 -2.12 -4.04 -13.50
CA PRO A 392 -3.11 -2.97 -13.30
C PRO A 392 -3.68 -2.90 -11.88
N LEU A 393 -3.73 -4.03 -11.16
CA LEU A 393 -4.17 -4.09 -9.76
C LEU A 393 -3.06 -3.70 -8.78
N GLY A 394 -1.86 -3.35 -9.26
CA GLY A 394 -0.73 -2.92 -8.45
C GLY A 394 -0.59 -1.42 -8.28
N VAL A 395 -1.50 -0.63 -8.86
CA VAL A 395 -1.50 0.84 -8.76
C VAL A 395 -1.82 1.26 -7.33
N GLY A 396 -0.96 2.10 -6.77
CA GLY A 396 -1.17 2.72 -5.46
C GLY A 396 -1.58 4.18 -5.57
N GLN A 397 -2.45 4.64 -4.68
CA GLN A 397 -2.73 6.08 -4.50
C GLN A 397 -1.59 6.80 -3.73
N GLY A 398 -0.68 6.04 -3.11
CA GLY A 398 0.32 6.58 -2.19
C GLY A 398 -0.32 7.13 -0.91
N ASN A 399 0.31 8.14 -0.33
CA ASN A 399 -0.18 8.86 0.85
C ASN A 399 -1.20 9.96 0.52
N ASN A 400 -1.65 10.04 -0.74
CA ASN A 400 -2.60 11.05 -1.21
C ASN A 400 -4.02 10.46 -1.29
N PRO A 401 -5.08 11.24 -1.01
CA PRO A 401 -6.47 10.76 -1.09
C PRO A 401 -6.99 10.71 -2.53
N THR A 402 -6.26 10.05 -3.44
CA THR A 402 -6.53 10.02 -4.90
C THR A 402 -7.08 8.69 -5.39
N CYS A 403 -7.77 7.94 -4.51
CA CYS A 403 -8.35 6.62 -4.79
C CYS A 403 -9.11 6.55 -6.13
N GLN A 404 -9.89 7.58 -6.46
CA GLN A 404 -10.68 7.61 -7.70
C GLN A 404 -9.78 7.58 -8.94
N SER A 405 -8.75 8.40 -8.97
CA SER A 405 -7.78 8.43 -10.08
C SER A 405 -7.02 7.12 -10.18
N ALA A 406 -6.59 6.53 -9.05
CA ALA A 406 -5.90 5.25 -9.02
C ALA A 406 -6.79 4.09 -9.54
N ILE A 407 -8.07 4.05 -9.16
CA ILE A 407 -9.05 3.10 -9.72
C ILE A 407 -9.18 3.30 -11.23
N GLY A 408 -9.20 4.55 -11.71
CA GLY A 408 -9.29 4.86 -13.14
C GLY A 408 -8.10 4.31 -13.92
N LEU A 409 -6.88 4.56 -13.43
CA LEU A 409 -5.66 3.98 -14.01
C LEU A 409 -5.70 2.45 -14.04
N SER A 410 -6.12 1.81 -12.95
CA SER A 410 -6.26 0.36 -12.86
C SER A 410 -7.28 -0.18 -13.88
N MET A 411 -8.47 0.42 -13.95
CA MET A 411 -9.53 0.03 -14.87
C MET A 411 -9.11 0.17 -16.34
N TRP A 412 -8.48 1.29 -16.70
CA TRP A 412 -8.04 1.52 -18.07
C TRP A 412 -6.88 0.63 -18.44
N ALA A 413 -5.89 0.44 -17.56
CA ALA A 413 -4.80 -0.50 -17.79
C ALA A 413 -5.33 -1.93 -18.01
N ALA A 414 -6.42 -2.31 -17.34
CA ALA A 414 -7.03 -3.62 -17.50
C ALA A 414 -7.88 -3.79 -18.76
N ASN A 415 -8.68 -2.78 -19.15
CA ASN A 415 -9.75 -2.94 -20.15
C ASN A 415 -9.64 -1.99 -21.36
N GLU A 416 -9.04 -0.81 -21.21
CA GLU A 416 -8.89 0.20 -22.26
C GLU A 416 -7.48 0.83 -22.23
N ALA A 417 -6.48 -0.02 -22.38
CA ALA A 417 -5.07 0.39 -22.25
C ALA A 417 -4.68 1.45 -23.29
N ASP A 418 -5.27 1.45 -24.47
CA ASP A 418 -5.06 2.47 -25.49
C ASP A 418 -5.57 3.85 -25.06
N TYR A 419 -6.72 3.91 -24.35
CA TYR A 419 -7.23 5.15 -23.75
C TYR A 419 -6.28 5.66 -22.66
N LEU A 420 -5.84 4.80 -21.75
CA LEU A 420 -4.82 5.16 -20.74
C LEU A 420 -3.57 5.76 -21.40
N LEU A 421 -3.05 5.10 -22.44
CA LEU A 421 -1.87 5.56 -23.16
C LEU A 421 -2.13 6.91 -23.87
N GLN A 422 -3.36 7.18 -24.30
CA GLN A 422 -3.75 8.49 -24.84
C GLN A 422 -3.75 9.59 -23.78
N VAL A 423 -4.36 9.32 -22.63
CA VAL A 423 -4.38 10.24 -21.48
C VAL A 423 -2.96 10.56 -21.02
N LEU A 424 -2.11 9.53 -20.88
CA LEU A 424 -0.71 9.71 -20.51
C LEU A 424 0.06 10.55 -21.55
N ALA A 425 -0.15 10.30 -22.85
CA ALA A 425 0.53 11.08 -23.88
C ALA A 425 0.18 12.57 -23.82
N TRP A 426 -1.08 12.91 -23.52
CA TRP A 426 -1.48 14.31 -23.31
C TRP A 426 -0.87 14.89 -22.04
N ALA A 427 -0.96 14.19 -20.90
CA ALA A 427 -0.38 14.64 -19.64
C ALA A 427 1.13 14.90 -19.76
N ALA A 428 1.86 13.92 -20.30
CA ALA A 428 3.32 13.95 -20.35
C ALA A 428 3.90 14.89 -21.43
N ARG A 429 3.22 15.07 -22.57
CA ARG A 429 3.69 15.95 -23.66
C ARG A 429 3.14 17.36 -23.55
N ASP A 430 1.85 17.49 -23.25
CA ASP A 430 1.10 18.74 -23.38
C ASP A 430 0.83 19.42 -22.02
N ASN A 431 1.14 18.75 -20.91
CA ASN A 431 0.76 19.16 -19.56
C ASN A 431 -0.74 19.52 -19.48
N GLU A 432 -1.58 18.72 -20.15
CA GLU A 432 -3.02 18.91 -20.23
C GLU A 432 -3.66 17.55 -20.47
N VAL A 433 -4.81 17.27 -19.84
CA VAL A 433 -5.66 16.13 -20.15
C VAL A 433 -7.03 16.68 -20.54
N LEU A 434 -7.56 16.19 -21.66
CA LEU A 434 -8.89 16.51 -22.13
C LEU A 434 -9.83 15.35 -21.82
N SER A 435 -10.93 15.65 -21.16
CA SER A 435 -12.02 14.73 -20.86
C SER A 435 -13.37 15.35 -21.24
N ARG A 436 -14.44 14.60 -21.07
CA ARG A 436 -15.82 15.07 -21.19
C ARG A 436 -16.59 14.76 -19.92
N PHE A 437 -17.54 15.65 -19.62
CA PHE A 437 -18.54 15.42 -18.58
C PHE A 437 -19.89 15.87 -19.15
N GLU A 438 -20.81 14.93 -19.34
CA GLU A 438 -22.15 15.15 -19.88
C GLU A 438 -22.13 15.86 -21.24
N GLY A 439 -21.18 15.45 -22.09
CA GLY A 439 -20.97 16.01 -23.43
C GLY A 439 -20.24 17.35 -23.48
N GLN A 440 -19.88 17.94 -22.34
CA GLN A 440 -19.07 19.16 -22.28
C GLN A 440 -17.60 18.84 -22.07
N ASN A 441 -16.72 19.53 -22.79
CA ASN A 441 -15.28 19.34 -22.61
C ASN A 441 -14.81 19.84 -21.24
N VAL A 442 -13.88 19.11 -20.63
CA VAL A 442 -13.18 19.45 -19.41
C VAL A 442 -11.68 19.33 -19.68
N SER A 443 -10.92 20.40 -19.47
CA SER A 443 -9.45 20.42 -19.61
C SER A 443 -8.81 20.56 -18.24
N SER A 444 -7.73 19.82 -17.98
CA SER A 444 -7.02 19.89 -16.70
C SER A 444 -6.15 21.15 -16.50
N ARG A 445 -5.89 21.96 -17.53
CA ARG A 445 -4.84 23.00 -17.50
C ARG A 445 -5.20 24.21 -16.63
N ASP A 446 -6.48 24.60 -16.61
CA ASP A 446 -6.95 25.83 -15.95
C ASP A 446 -7.96 25.56 -14.82
N LEU A 447 -7.94 24.34 -14.27
CA LEU A 447 -8.78 23.96 -13.13
C LEU A 447 -8.12 24.30 -11.81
N LYS A 448 -8.95 24.40 -10.76
CA LYS A 448 -8.44 24.55 -9.40
C LYS A 448 -7.50 23.37 -9.06
N PRO A 449 -6.48 23.56 -8.21
CA PRO A 449 -5.73 22.46 -7.65
C PRO A 449 -6.67 21.43 -7.03
N GLY A 450 -6.37 20.15 -7.23
CA GLY A 450 -7.10 19.05 -6.58
C GLY A 450 -6.52 18.75 -5.19
N LEU A 451 -6.67 17.51 -4.75
CA LEU A 451 -6.24 16.98 -3.46
C LEU A 451 -4.75 16.63 -3.39
N VAL A 452 -4.07 16.51 -4.53
CA VAL A 452 -2.62 16.29 -4.55
C VAL A 452 -1.89 17.55 -4.08
N GLU A 453 -1.31 17.49 -2.88
CA GLU A 453 -0.42 18.53 -2.34
C GLU A 453 1.06 18.16 -2.57
N GLY A 454 1.80 19.01 -3.28
CA GLY A 454 3.21 18.77 -3.59
C GLY A 454 3.44 17.67 -4.64
N THR A 455 4.68 17.19 -4.74
CA THR A 455 5.07 16.10 -5.67
C THR A 455 5.01 14.76 -4.92
N PRO A 456 4.10 13.83 -5.29
CA PRO A 456 4.05 12.50 -4.67
C PRO A 456 5.33 11.71 -4.95
N VAL A 457 6.04 11.26 -3.92
CA VAL A 457 7.31 10.51 -4.06
C VAL A 457 7.12 8.99 -3.95
N ASP A 458 5.93 8.53 -3.61
CA ASP A 458 5.60 7.15 -3.25
C ASP A 458 4.66 6.45 -4.27
N VAL A 459 4.62 6.97 -5.50
CA VAL A 459 3.78 6.44 -6.60
C VAL A 459 4.62 6.06 -7.81
N ASP A 460 4.06 5.29 -8.73
CA ASP A 460 4.73 4.93 -9.98
C ASP A 460 4.81 6.10 -10.98
N PRO A 461 5.71 6.06 -11.98
CA PRO A 461 5.89 7.15 -12.95
C PRO A 461 4.64 7.57 -13.72
N VAL A 462 3.72 6.64 -14.01
CA VAL A 462 2.47 6.98 -14.73
C VAL A 462 1.53 7.69 -13.78
N SER A 463 1.36 7.17 -12.56
CA SER A 463 0.56 7.80 -11.52
C SER A 463 1.05 9.21 -11.18
N LEU A 464 2.37 9.39 -11.03
CA LEU A 464 3.01 10.67 -10.76
C LEU A 464 2.60 11.76 -11.78
N ILE A 465 2.52 11.38 -13.06
CA ILE A 465 2.24 12.32 -14.15
C ILE A 465 0.73 12.47 -14.40
N VAL A 466 -0.06 11.40 -14.27
CA VAL A 466 -1.46 11.41 -14.70
C VAL A 466 -2.42 11.79 -13.56
N ILE A 467 -2.19 11.30 -12.34
CA ILE A 467 -3.12 11.52 -11.21
C ILE A 467 -3.37 13.01 -10.95
N PRO A 468 -2.38 13.91 -10.92
CA PRO A 468 -2.65 15.34 -10.68
C PRO A 468 -3.60 15.97 -11.70
N HIS A 469 -3.61 15.48 -12.94
CA HIS A 469 -4.54 15.95 -13.97
C HIS A 469 -5.95 15.39 -13.79
N LEU A 470 -6.04 14.10 -13.48
CA LEU A 470 -7.31 13.41 -13.24
C LEU A 470 -8.01 13.95 -11.99
N ASP A 471 -7.26 14.23 -10.95
CA ASP A 471 -7.74 14.79 -9.69
C ASP A 471 -8.36 16.18 -9.88
N ARG A 472 -7.70 17.05 -10.68
CA ARG A 472 -8.29 18.33 -11.10
C ARG A 472 -9.59 18.15 -11.90
N ILE A 473 -9.62 17.20 -12.84
CA ILE A 473 -10.82 16.90 -13.64
C ILE A 473 -11.95 16.38 -12.74
N TYR A 474 -11.65 15.48 -11.80
CA TYR A 474 -12.60 14.91 -10.87
C TYR A 474 -13.21 15.99 -9.96
N GLY A 475 -12.39 16.88 -9.40
CA GLY A 475 -12.86 18.01 -8.60
C GLY A 475 -13.77 18.97 -9.40
N GLU A 476 -13.51 19.17 -10.68
CA GLU A 476 -14.39 19.95 -11.56
C GLU A 476 -15.71 19.23 -11.85
N MET A 477 -15.71 17.91 -12.03
CA MET A 477 -16.94 17.10 -12.16
C MET A 477 -17.78 17.19 -10.88
N TRP A 478 -17.14 17.13 -9.71
CA TRP A 478 -17.79 17.31 -8.41
C TRP A 478 -18.44 18.68 -8.30
N ARG A 479 -17.72 19.75 -8.64
CA ARG A 479 -18.23 21.12 -8.64
C ARG A 479 -19.47 21.29 -9.53
N ARG A 480 -19.54 20.56 -10.66
CA ARG A 480 -20.72 20.57 -11.55
C ARG A 480 -21.91 19.80 -10.99
N CYS A 481 -21.69 18.94 -10.00
CA CYS A 481 -22.72 18.15 -9.32
C CYS A 481 -23.22 18.78 -8.00
N GLU A 482 -22.57 19.84 -7.50
CA GLU A 482 -22.81 20.43 -6.16
C GLU A 482 -24.27 20.78 -5.85
N ASN A 483 -25.07 21.13 -6.86
CA ASN A 483 -26.49 21.52 -6.69
C ASN A 483 -27.48 20.36 -6.95
N ARG A 484 -27.01 19.11 -7.07
CA ARG A 484 -27.87 17.94 -7.31
C ARG A 484 -28.40 17.37 -5.99
N ASP A 485 -29.46 16.57 -6.09
CA ASP A 485 -30.26 16.05 -4.97
C ASP A 485 -29.86 14.63 -4.52
N ASP A 486 -28.80 14.08 -5.11
CA ASP A 486 -28.31 12.71 -4.87
C ASP A 486 -26.77 12.72 -4.86
N ASP A 487 -26.17 11.59 -4.50
CA ASP A 487 -24.72 11.46 -4.42
C ASP A 487 -24.06 11.64 -5.80
N ALA A 488 -23.04 12.50 -5.86
CA ALA A 488 -22.39 12.89 -7.11
C ALA A 488 -21.75 11.71 -7.85
N HIS A 489 -21.34 10.64 -7.16
CA HIS A 489 -20.75 9.45 -7.76
C HIS A 489 -21.70 8.76 -8.76
N ARG A 490 -23.02 8.99 -8.63
CA ARG A 490 -24.02 8.52 -9.59
C ARG A 490 -23.75 9.00 -11.02
N TRP A 491 -23.30 10.24 -11.18
CA TRP A 491 -23.06 10.85 -12.49
C TRP A 491 -21.58 10.90 -12.85
N ILE A 492 -20.71 11.05 -11.84
CA ILE A 492 -19.27 11.16 -12.07
C ILE A 492 -18.69 9.83 -12.50
N ASN A 493 -18.99 8.72 -11.81
CA ASN A 493 -18.30 7.45 -12.07
C ASN A 493 -18.45 6.97 -13.53
N PRO A 494 -19.65 7.01 -14.16
CA PRO A 494 -19.78 6.57 -15.55
C PRO A 494 -19.09 7.47 -16.57
N GLU A 495 -18.99 8.77 -16.31
CA GLU A 495 -18.29 9.72 -17.19
C GLU A 495 -16.78 9.71 -16.96
N PHE A 496 -16.35 9.48 -15.71
CA PHE A 496 -14.95 9.49 -15.32
C PHE A 496 -14.27 8.18 -15.71
N TYR A 497 -14.83 7.02 -15.34
CA TYR A 497 -14.20 5.72 -15.58
C TYR A 497 -14.46 5.18 -16.98
N GLY A 498 -15.67 5.35 -17.51
CA GLY A 498 -16.04 4.84 -18.82
C GLY A 498 -17.43 4.20 -18.84
N TRP A 499 -17.88 3.89 -20.07
CA TRP A 499 -19.25 3.45 -20.35
C TRP A 499 -19.65 2.14 -19.66
N TRP A 500 -18.67 1.32 -19.24
CA TRP A 500 -18.89 0.03 -18.57
C TRP A 500 -19.31 0.15 -17.10
N VAL A 501 -19.21 1.34 -16.51
CA VAL A 501 -19.82 1.57 -15.20
C VAL A 501 -21.34 1.60 -15.38
N SER A 502 -22.01 0.76 -14.61
CA SER A 502 -23.46 0.60 -14.72
C SER A 502 -24.19 1.91 -14.37
N GLN A 503 -25.32 2.16 -15.03
CA GLN A 503 -26.06 3.43 -14.87
C GLN A 503 -27.00 3.44 -13.64
N GLY A 504 -27.34 2.28 -13.11
CA GLY A 504 -28.07 2.18 -11.85
C GLY A 504 -27.12 2.48 -10.70
N PHE A 505 -27.56 3.29 -9.74
CA PHE A 505 -26.77 3.65 -8.58
C PHE A 505 -27.61 3.60 -7.30
N ARG A 506 -27.03 3.06 -6.23
CA ARG A 506 -27.61 3.01 -4.88
C ARG A 506 -26.61 3.56 -3.89
N VAL A 507 -27.07 4.47 -3.04
CA VAL A 507 -26.37 4.95 -1.85
C VAL A 507 -27.30 4.79 -0.66
N VAL A 508 -26.79 4.30 0.47
CA VAL A 508 -27.61 4.02 1.67
C VAL A 508 -27.64 5.20 2.65
N ALA A 509 -26.58 6.01 2.66
CA ALA A 509 -26.46 7.18 3.53
C ALA A 509 -26.95 8.44 2.82
N ASP A 510 -27.82 9.21 3.46
CA ASP A 510 -28.27 10.50 2.97
C ASP A 510 -27.07 11.47 2.87
N ILE A 511 -26.94 12.15 1.73
CA ILE A 511 -25.78 12.98 1.39
C ILE A 511 -25.61 14.20 2.29
N HIS A 512 -26.69 14.67 2.92
CA HIS A 512 -26.66 15.88 3.77
C HIS A 512 -26.57 15.54 5.26
N THR A 513 -27.26 14.48 5.67
CA THR A 513 -27.42 14.13 7.09
C THR A 513 -26.54 12.95 7.50
N GLY A 514 -26.04 12.16 6.55
CA GLY A 514 -25.36 10.89 6.81
C GLY A 514 -26.28 9.78 7.32
N GLU A 515 -27.58 10.05 7.47
CA GLU A 515 -28.53 9.08 7.99
C GLU A 515 -28.76 7.93 7.01
N ILE A 516 -28.74 6.70 7.54
CA ILE A 516 -28.95 5.49 6.76
C ILE A 516 -30.44 5.28 6.55
N ARG A 517 -30.86 5.21 5.28
CA ARG A 517 -32.25 5.00 4.87
C ARG A 517 -32.36 3.71 4.06
N ASP A 518 -33.46 2.98 4.29
CA ASP A 518 -33.77 1.72 3.58
C ASP A 518 -32.60 0.72 3.53
N TYR A 519 -31.96 0.46 4.68
CA TYR A 519 -30.77 -0.39 4.70
C TYR A 519 -31.05 -1.82 4.22
N GLU A 520 -32.21 -2.37 4.58
CA GLU A 520 -32.68 -3.65 4.08
C GLU A 520 -32.81 -3.65 2.55
N GLY A 521 -33.50 -2.65 1.98
CA GLY A 521 -33.65 -2.52 0.54
C GLY A 521 -32.30 -2.39 -0.17
N PHE A 522 -31.36 -1.64 0.40
CA PHE A 522 -29.99 -1.51 -0.11
C PHE A 522 -29.25 -2.84 -0.18
N ILE A 523 -29.26 -3.62 0.91
CA ILE A 523 -28.62 -4.95 0.98
C ILE A 523 -29.24 -5.89 -0.05
N ARG A 524 -30.57 -5.91 -0.14
CA ARG A 524 -31.28 -6.76 -1.11
C ARG A 524 -30.93 -6.42 -2.55
N HIS A 525 -30.82 -5.14 -2.88
CA HIS A 525 -30.41 -4.70 -4.22
C HIS A 525 -28.99 -5.16 -4.55
N PHE A 526 -28.05 -5.08 -3.60
CA PHE A 526 -26.68 -5.55 -3.83
C PHE A 526 -26.68 -7.05 -4.12
N TYR A 527 -27.36 -7.85 -3.30
CA TYR A 527 -27.45 -9.31 -3.48
C TYR A 527 -28.12 -9.69 -4.81
N ALA A 528 -29.26 -9.08 -5.14
CA ALA A 528 -29.94 -9.33 -6.41
C ALA A 528 -29.11 -8.94 -7.64
N SER A 529 -28.15 -8.03 -7.50
CA SER A 529 -27.28 -7.59 -8.60
C SER A 529 -26.00 -8.44 -8.71
N TYR A 530 -25.38 -8.79 -7.59
CA TYR A 530 -24.02 -9.34 -7.57
C TYR A 530 -23.91 -10.80 -7.10
N HIS A 531 -24.86 -11.29 -6.32
CA HIS A 531 -24.74 -12.62 -5.72
C HIS A 531 -25.20 -13.69 -6.72
N PRO A 532 -24.34 -14.67 -7.10
CA PRO A 532 -24.64 -15.64 -8.16
C PRO A 532 -25.96 -16.42 -7.99
N PHE A 533 -26.35 -16.72 -6.75
CA PHE A 533 -27.62 -17.41 -6.47
C PHE A 533 -28.88 -16.57 -6.69
N TYR A 534 -28.79 -15.24 -6.72
CA TYR A 534 -29.95 -14.34 -6.80
C TYR A 534 -29.99 -13.50 -8.08
N ASN A 535 -28.87 -13.40 -8.81
CA ASN A 535 -28.75 -12.63 -10.05
C ASN A 535 -28.81 -13.49 -11.33
N GLY A 536 -29.25 -14.75 -11.23
CA GLY A 536 -29.28 -15.68 -12.37
C GLY A 536 -27.91 -16.27 -12.73
N ASN A 537 -26.97 -16.30 -11.79
CA ASN A 537 -25.60 -16.80 -11.95
C ASN A 537 -24.80 -16.01 -13.00
N MET A 538 -25.08 -14.70 -13.11
CA MET A 538 -24.34 -13.79 -13.96
C MET A 538 -23.06 -13.33 -13.24
N PRO A 539 -21.86 -13.51 -13.83
CA PRO A 539 -20.65 -12.95 -13.26
C PRO A 539 -20.63 -11.42 -13.41
N VAL A 540 -19.79 -10.76 -12.62
CA VAL A 540 -19.47 -9.35 -12.86
C VAL A 540 -18.76 -9.25 -14.22
N ILE A 541 -19.41 -8.58 -15.18
CA ILE A 541 -18.91 -8.47 -16.57
C ILE A 541 -17.76 -7.46 -16.65
N HIS A 542 -17.97 -6.30 -16.04
CA HIS A 542 -16.98 -5.23 -15.95
C HIS A 542 -16.84 -4.83 -14.49
N ALA A 543 -15.60 -4.55 -14.08
CA ALA A 543 -15.34 -4.11 -12.72
C ALA A 543 -16.16 -2.84 -12.40
N GLN A 544 -16.78 -2.80 -11.22
CA GLN A 544 -17.69 -1.74 -10.82
C GLN A 544 -17.13 -0.95 -9.62
N PRO A 545 -17.09 0.39 -9.69
CA PRO A 545 -16.66 1.19 -8.56
C PRO A 545 -17.71 1.11 -7.44
N ALA A 546 -17.22 1.00 -6.20
CA ALA A 546 -18.05 0.88 -5.01
C ALA A 546 -17.49 1.72 -3.87
N GLY A 547 -18.38 2.24 -3.04
CA GLY A 547 -18.04 3.01 -1.85
C GLY A 547 -18.16 2.14 -0.59
N ILE A 548 -17.08 2.05 0.17
CA ILE A 548 -17.04 1.38 1.47
C ILE A 548 -16.86 2.37 2.63
N ALA A 549 -17.47 2.06 3.76
CA ALA A 549 -17.22 2.70 5.03
C ALA A 549 -15.97 2.06 5.64
N VAL A 550 -14.85 2.79 5.62
CA VAL A 550 -13.60 2.37 6.23
C VAL A 550 -13.76 2.40 7.74
N THR A 551 -13.32 1.33 8.36
CA THR A 551 -13.33 1.18 9.81
C THR A 551 -11.96 0.78 10.32
N ASP A 552 -11.65 1.14 11.56
CA ASP A 552 -10.46 0.61 12.25
C ASP A 552 -10.70 -0.84 12.73
N SER A 553 -9.67 -1.46 13.34
CA SER A 553 -9.77 -2.82 13.89
C SER A 553 -10.73 -2.97 15.08
N ALA A 554 -11.24 -1.86 15.64
CA ALA A 554 -12.35 -1.85 16.60
C ALA A 554 -13.71 -1.65 15.93
N ALA A 555 -13.77 -1.70 14.59
CA ALA A 555 -14.93 -1.47 13.76
C ALA A 555 -15.56 -0.08 13.92
N ARG A 556 -14.77 0.92 14.33
CA ARG A 556 -15.25 2.31 14.40
C ARG A 556 -15.10 2.97 13.04
N PHE A 557 -16.09 3.76 12.65
CA PHE A 557 -16.09 4.49 11.38
C PHE A 557 -14.95 5.52 11.34
N VAL A 558 -14.10 5.41 10.32
CA VAL A 558 -12.97 6.33 10.08
C VAL A 558 -13.31 7.29 8.94
N GLY A 559 -13.89 6.77 7.86
CA GLY A 559 -14.19 7.58 6.67
C GLY A 559 -14.80 6.75 5.55
N ARG A 560 -15.04 7.40 4.41
CA ARG A 560 -15.48 6.74 3.18
C ARG A 560 -14.30 6.53 2.27
N HIS A 561 -14.30 5.42 1.53
CA HIS A 561 -13.25 5.10 0.57
C HIS A 561 -13.84 4.41 -0.65
N ALA A 562 -13.22 4.63 -1.79
CA ALA A 562 -13.59 4.00 -3.03
C ALA A 562 -12.73 2.76 -3.28
N ILE A 563 -13.39 1.71 -3.75
CA ILE A 563 -12.77 0.47 -4.22
C ILE A 563 -13.40 0.06 -5.54
N ASN A 564 -12.88 -1.01 -6.14
CA ASN A 564 -13.42 -1.55 -7.39
C ASN A 564 -13.78 -3.03 -7.23
N ILE A 565 -15.06 -3.39 -7.38
CA ILE A 565 -15.54 -4.78 -7.35
C ILE A 565 -15.12 -5.44 -8.66
N LEU A 566 -14.29 -6.46 -8.59
CA LEU A 566 -13.75 -7.16 -9.75
C LEU A 566 -14.61 -8.36 -10.13
N ARG A 567 -15.00 -9.16 -9.14
CA ARG A 567 -15.82 -10.36 -9.33
C ARG A 567 -16.49 -10.80 -8.03
N VAL A 568 -17.56 -11.57 -8.17
CA VAL A 568 -18.26 -12.22 -7.05
C VAL A 568 -18.46 -13.69 -7.42
N GLY A 569 -18.09 -14.60 -6.52
CA GLY A 569 -18.14 -16.02 -6.80
C GLY A 569 -17.79 -16.91 -5.61
N LEU A 570 -17.95 -18.22 -5.79
CA LEU A 570 -17.56 -19.22 -4.81
C LEU A 570 -16.03 -19.26 -4.67
N SER A 571 -15.57 -19.31 -3.42
CA SER A 571 -14.18 -19.63 -3.08
C SER A 571 -13.90 -21.13 -3.22
N PRO A 572 -12.63 -21.56 -3.16
CA PRO A 572 -12.28 -22.98 -3.05
C PRO A 572 -12.84 -23.68 -1.79
N GLN A 573 -13.38 -22.93 -0.84
CA GLN A 573 -14.01 -23.41 0.39
C GLN A 573 -15.54 -23.30 0.36
N ASP A 574 -16.14 -23.17 -0.83
CA ASP A 574 -17.59 -23.10 -1.05
C ASP A 574 -18.30 -21.91 -0.38
N GLU A 575 -17.58 -20.81 -0.13
CA GLU A 575 -18.14 -19.56 0.39
C GLU A 575 -18.26 -18.50 -0.71
N ILE A 576 -19.39 -17.79 -0.79
CA ILE A 576 -19.54 -16.67 -1.74
C ILE A 576 -18.75 -15.47 -1.22
N ARG A 577 -17.80 -15.00 -2.04
CA ARG A 577 -16.91 -13.88 -1.72
C ARG A 577 -16.99 -12.79 -2.77
N VAL A 578 -16.77 -11.56 -2.32
CA VAL A 578 -16.53 -10.41 -3.20
C VAL A 578 -15.03 -10.22 -3.30
N TYR A 579 -14.52 -10.20 -4.52
CA TYR A 579 -13.12 -9.92 -4.83
C TYR A 579 -13.04 -8.52 -5.42
N PHE A 580 -12.14 -7.71 -4.88
CA PHE A 580 -12.08 -6.29 -5.17
C PHE A 580 -10.64 -5.79 -5.17
N PHE A 581 -10.42 -4.68 -5.86
CA PHE A 581 -9.18 -3.93 -5.83
C PHE A 581 -9.32 -2.71 -4.90
N ASN A 582 -8.32 -2.53 -4.03
CA ASN A 582 -8.24 -1.41 -3.11
C ASN A 582 -6.95 -0.61 -3.36
N PRO A 583 -7.03 0.66 -3.83
CA PRO A 583 -5.86 1.43 -4.23
C PRO A 583 -5.03 1.98 -3.06
N ASN A 584 -5.37 1.67 -1.80
CA ASN A 584 -4.76 2.28 -0.62
C ASN A 584 -3.42 1.66 -0.17
N ASN A 585 -2.80 0.83 -1.01
CA ASN A 585 -1.55 0.11 -0.71
C ASN A 585 -1.61 -0.85 0.50
N ASP A 586 -2.80 -1.14 1.02
CA ASP A 586 -3.00 -2.13 2.08
C ASP A 586 -4.30 -2.92 1.86
N SER A 587 -4.20 -3.94 1.02
CA SER A 587 -5.31 -4.82 0.66
C SER A 587 -5.68 -5.84 1.77
N GLY A 588 -4.85 -5.97 2.81
CA GLY A 588 -5.03 -6.93 3.93
C GLY A 588 -5.62 -6.34 5.20
N GLN A 589 -6.40 -5.26 5.09
CA GLN A 589 -6.89 -4.49 6.23
C GLN A 589 -7.81 -5.25 7.18
N ASP A 590 -7.68 -4.95 8.47
CA ASP A 590 -8.63 -5.35 9.52
C ASP A 590 -9.72 -4.28 9.66
N TRP A 591 -10.96 -4.65 9.30
CA TRP A 591 -12.16 -3.80 9.38
C TRP A 591 -12.92 -3.98 10.71
N GLY A 592 -12.29 -4.64 11.68
CA GLY A 592 -12.81 -4.92 13.01
C GLY A 592 -13.94 -5.95 13.01
N GLN A 593 -14.44 -6.28 14.20
CA GLN A 593 -15.41 -7.38 14.40
C GLN A 593 -14.91 -8.75 13.89
N GLY A 594 -13.59 -8.92 13.73
CA GLY A 594 -12.98 -10.12 13.15
C GLY A 594 -13.06 -10.18 11.62
N ILE A 595 -13.42 -9.09 10.94
CA ILE A 595 -13.46 -8.98 9.49
C ILE A 595 -12.09 -8.51 9.00
N THR A 596 -11.32 -9.42 8.39
CA THR A 596 -10.00 -9.10 7.81
C THR A 596 -9.97 -9.45 6.34
N CYS A 597 -9.61 -8.47 5.50
CA CYS A 597 -9.49 -8.67 4.06
C CYS A 597 -8.41 -9.72 3.78
N SER A 598 -8.76 -10.70 2.97
CA SER A 598 -7.83 -11.74 2.53
C SER A 598 -7.21 -11.34 1.19
N THR A 599 -5.89 -11.54 1.02
CA THR A 599 -5.19 -11.33 -0.27
C THR A 599 -4.76 -12.65 -0.90
N ARG A 600 -5.01 -13.77 -0.23
CA ARG A 600 -4.69 -15.13 -0.68
C ARG A 600 -5.51 -16.19 0.08
N CYS A 601 -5.36 -17.43 -0.38
CA CYS A 601 -5.90 -18.66 0.19
C CYS A 601 -7.43 -18.86 0.08
N HIS A 602 -8.18 -17.87 -0.42
CA HIS A 602 -9.62 -17.96 -0.64
C HIS A 602 -9.99 -17.79 -2.12
N GLY A 603 -9.03 -17.97 -3.02
CA GLY A 603 -9.22 -17.94 -4.46
C GLY A 603 -8.89 -16.60 -5.11
N GLU A 604 -8.25 -15.67 -4.40
CA GLU A 604 -7.76 -14.39 -4.91
C GLU A 604 -6.71 -14.61 -6.02
N TYR A 605 -6.79 -13.78 -7.07
CA TYR A 605 -5.68 -13.54 -7.97
C TYR A 605 -4.75 -12.47 -7.40
N ARG A 606 -3.49 -12.44 -7.86
CA ARG A 606 -2.50 -11.46 -7.40
C ARG A 606 -3.03 -10.03 -7.58
N GLY A 607 -2.98 -9.23 -6.51
CA GLY A 607 -3.53 -7.87 -6.46
C GLY A 607 -5.02 -7.77 -6.09
N GLU A 608 -5.73 -8.88 -5.92
CA GLU A 608 -7.09 -8.87 -5.38
C GLU A 608 -7.09 -8.95 -3.84
N ALA A 609 -8.01 -8.22 -3.23
CA ALA A 609 -8.50 -8.49 -1.89
C ALA A 609 -9.86 -9.22 -1.97
N SER A 610 -10.22 -9.96 -0.92
CA SER A 610 -11.55 -10.55 -0.82
C SER A 610 -12.11 -10.60 0.59
N LEU A 611 -13.43 -10.62 0.66
CA LEU A 611 -14.20 -10.86 1.89
C LEU A 611 -15.43 -11.74 1.60
N PRO A 612 -15.92 -12.50 2.59
CA PRO A 612 -17.26 -13.08 2.56
C PRO A 612 -18.28 -12.01 2.19
N ILE A 613 -19.23 -12.35 1.31
CA ILE A 613 -20.13 -11.35 0.73
C ILE A 613 -20.91 -10.57 1.78
N ALA A 614 -21.37 -11.21 2.86
CA ALA A 614 -22.06 -10.51 3.94
C ALA A 614 -21.18 -9.53 4.71
N GLU A 615 -19.92 -9.87 4.95
CA GLU A 615 -18.97 -8.99 5.63
C GLU A 615 -18.67 -7.76 4.76
N PHE A 616 -18.42 -8.00 3.47
CA PHE A 616 -18.25 -6.93 2.48
C PHE A 616 -19.48 -6.01 2.40
N THR A 617 -20.69 -6.58 2.22
CA THR A 617 -21.94 -5.82 2.15
C THR A 617 -22.20 -5.05 3.43
N SER A 618 -21.75 -5.55 4.59
CA SER A 618 -21.89 -4.83 5.86
C SER A 618 -21.09 -3.54 5.94
N ARG A 619 -20.07 -3.35 5.09
CA ARG A 619 -19.27 -2.12 4.98
C ARG A 619 -19.56 -1.31 3.72
N LEU A 620 -20.41 -1.81 2.83
CA LEU A 620 -20.79 -1.11 1.61
C LEU A 620 -21.77 0.03 1.91
N TYR A 621 -21.52 1.23 1.37
CA TYR A 621 -22.46 2.36 1.46
C TYR A 621 -22.96 2.85 0.09
N ALA A 622 -22.24 2.54 -1.00
CA ALA A 622 -22.66 2.88 -2.35
C ALA A 622 -22.16 1.86 -3.39
N PHE A 623 -22.98 1.60 -4.42
CA PHE A 623 -22.59 0.75 -5.55
C PHE A 623 -23.38 1.08 -6.82
N HIS A 624 -22.79 0.75 -7.97
CA HIS A 624 -23.46 0.75 -9.26
C HIS A 624 -24.06 -0.62 -9.59
N TYR A 625 -25.15 -0.69 -10.35
CA TYR A 625 -25.82 -1.93 -10.76
C TYR A 625 -26.53 -1.77 -12.10
N ASP A 626 -26.76 -2.88 -12.82
CA ASP A 626 -27.53 -2.86 -14.07
C ASP A 626 -29.04 -2.77 -13.75
N PRO A 627 -29.74 -1.68 -14.14
CA PRO A 627 -31.17 -1.53 -13.87
C PRO A 627 -32.06 -2.46 -14.71
N LEU A 628 -31.54 -3.07 -15.78
CA LEU A 628 -32.26 -3.98 -16.68
C LEU A 628 -32.07 -5.45 -16.33
N GLU A 629 -31.03 -5.78 -15.55
CA GLU A 629 -30.69 -7.16 -15.15
C GLU A 629 -30.77 -7.39 -13.64
N LEU A 630 -31.62 -6.62 -12.94
CA LEU A 630 -31.82 -6.79 -11.51
C LEU A 630 -32.48 -8.16 -11.21
N GLY A 631 -31.82 -8.96 -10.37
CA GLY A 631 -32.32 -10.26 -9.92
C GLY A 631 -33.50 -10.19 -8.94
N ASP A 632 -33.78 -11.32 -8.29
CA ASP A 632 -34.94 -11.44 -7.40
C ASP A 632 -34.64 -10.94 -5.97
N LEU A 633 -35.11 -9.72 -5.67
CA LEU A 633 -35.02 -9.11 -4.34
C LEU A 633 -35.73 -9.91 -3.25
N SER A 634 -36.78 -10.66 -3.60
CA SER A 634 -37.63 -11.39 -2.67
C SER A 634 -37.08 -12.78 -2.33
N ALA A 635 -36.17 -13.32 -3.15
CA ALA A 635 -35.53 -14.61 -2.92
C ALA A 635 -34.45 -14.57 -1.83
N ILE A 636 -34.05 -13.38 -1.38
CA ILE A 636 -32.94 -13.18 -0.46
C ILE A 636 -33.40 -13.48 0.98
N PRO A 637 -32.74 -14.40 1.72
CA PRO A 637 -33.15 -14.80 3.06
C PRO A 637 -33.12 -13.67 4.08
N GLU A 638 -34.17 -13.58 4.90
CA GLU A 638 -34.33 -12.57 5.96
C GLU A 638 -33.21 -12.61 7.02
N ASP A 639 -32.76 -13.82 7.38
CA ASP A 639 -31.72 -14.03 8.38
C ASP A 639 -30.36 -13.53 7.90
N GLU A 640 -30.06 -13.66 6.61
CA GLU A 640 -28.84 -13.15 6.01
C GLU A 640 -28.84 -11.60 5.97
N VAL A 641 -29.95 -10.99 5.55
CA VAL A 641 -30.12 -9.53 5.61
C VAL A 641 -29.98 -9.02 7.05
N ALA A 642 -30.63 -9.67 8.01
CA ALA A 642 -30.56 -9.29 9.42
C ALA A 642 -29.15 -9.44 10.01
N ARG A 643 -28.36 -10.41 9.55
CA ARG A 643 -26.94 -10.58 9.92
C ARG A 643 -26.11 -9.38 9.46
N ILE A 644 -26.25 -9.01 8.18
CA ILE A 644 -25.50 -7.88 7.57
C ILE A 644 -25.86 -6.56 8.25
N MET A 645 -27.16 -6.30 8.46
CA MET A 645 -27.62 -5.10 9.15
C MET A 645 -27.04 -5.00 10.57
N ARG A 646 -26.97 -6.11 11.30
CA ARG A 646 -26.39 -6.15 12.65
C ARG A 646 -24.91 -5.78 12.64
N LEU A 647 -24.13 -6.32 11.70
CA LEU A 647 -22.71 -5.99 11.52
C LEU A 647 -22.52 -4.50 11.23
N GLY A 648 -23.34 -3.93 10.34
CA GLY A 648 -23.34 -2.49 10.08
C GLY A 648 -23.69 -1.65 11.31
N TYR A 649 -24.82 -1.94 11.97
CA TYR A 649 -25.33 -1.14 13.10
C TYR A 649 -24.44 -1.16 14.35
N THR A 650 -23.62 -2.20 14.51
CA THR A 650 -22.66 -2.31 15.60
C THR A 650 -21.27 -1.79 15.22
N SER A 651 -21.17 -1.08 14.09
CA SER A 651 -19.95 -0.51 13.53
C SER A 651 -20.23 0.92 13.03
N TRP A 652 -20.29 1.15 11.72
CA TRP A 652 -20.42 2.48 11.11
C TRP A 652 -21.87 2.95 10.93
N ALA A 653 -22.83 2.02 10.88
CA ALA A 653 -24.20 2.32 10.49
C ALA A 653 -25.09 2.87 11.63
N VAL A 654 -24.51 3.41 12.70
CA VAL A 654 -25.21 3.72 13.95
C VAL A 654 -26.29 4.78 13.74
N SER A 655 -27.51 4.50 14.21
CA SER A 655 -28.61 5.48 14.13
C SER A 655 -28.35 6.69 15.06
N PRO A 656 -28.60 7.95 14.63
CA PRO A 656 -28.23 9.17 15.37
C PRO A 656 -28.81 9.32 16.78
N LYS A 657 -29.80 8.51 17.17
CA LYS A 657 -30.45 8.59 18.49
C LYS A 657 -29.52 8.30 19.68
N ASN A 658 -28.29 7.83 19.45
CA ASN A 658 -27.31 7.53 20.51
C ASN A 658 -26.10 8.48 20.57
N ASN A 659 -25.94 9.45 19.67
CA ASN A 659 -24.79 10.37 19.66
C ASN A 659 -25.16 11.77 20.16
N HIS A 660 -25.26 11.93 21.48
CA HIS A 660 -25.06 13.24 22.12
C HIS A 660 -23.64 13.38 22.64
N SER A 661 -22.66 13.38 21.73
CA SER A 661 -21.39 14.09 21.89
C SER A 661 -20.48 13.78 20.71
N GLU A 662 -20.16 14.83 19.94
CA GLU A 662 -18.87 15.11 19.28
C GLU A 662 -19.10 15.66 17.88
N GLY A 663 -18.89 16.98 17.76
CA GLY A 663 -18.75 17.63 16.49
C GLY A 663 -17.38 17.33 15.92
N ASN A 664 -17.35 16.85 14.69
CA ASN A 664 -16.22 17.07 13.81
C ASN A 664 -16.80 17.54 12.47
N GLN A 665 -16.48 18.79 12.13
CA GLN A 665 -16.85 19.41 10.86
C GLN A 665 -16.00 18.81 9.75
N GLY A 666 -16.60 18.69 8.57
CA GLY A 666 -16.08 17.97 7.43
C GLY A 666 -14.72 18.46 6.95
N THR A 667 -13.96 17.50 6.44
CA THR A 667 -13.07 17.69 5.31
C THR A 667 -13.81 17.16 4.09
N ASP A 668 -14.64 18.01 3.50
CA ASP A 668 -15.01 17.89 2.09
C ASP A 668 -13.84 18.49 1.28
N ALA A 669 -13.04 17.60 0.72
CA ALA A 669 -12.18 17.85 -0.42
C ALA A 669 -11.99 16.52 -1.15
#